data_AF-A0A7X7YF52-F1
#
_entry.id   AF-A0A7X7YF52-F1
#
_cell.length_a   1.000
_cell.length_b   1.000
_cell.length_c   1.000
_cell.angle_alpha   90.00
_cell.angle_beta   90.00
_cell.angle_gamma   90.00
#
_symmetry.space_group_name_H-M   'P 1'
#
loop_
_entity.id
_entity.type
_entity.pdbx_description
1 polymer ?
#
loop_
_entity_poly.entity_id
_entity_poly.type
_entity_poly.pdbx_seq_one_letter_code
_entity_poly.pdbx_strand_id
1 'polypeptide(L)'
;MTDRSRFPEFYRRPMRERLDLLRERGFVSEEDWPSLASGAHTLSRESADRMGENIIGVFGLPLGVGLNFVINGRDYVVPLVVEEPSIVAALSSAAWLARRAGGFTCEADEALLIGQIQVVEVPHPARAQALVLQHKSDLLNLANSLHPRMVARGGGARDVEVVLHSGSSRHGDMLVVHVLVDTRDAMGANLVNTMCEGVAPLIESLTGGKVFLRILSNLTDRALVKARVELPAELLGGKGYAGGEVRDGIILANELAAVDPYRAATHNKGIMNGVDAVALATGNDWRAIEAAAHAYAARGQRYTALTKWFESDDGKLVGVLEMPMKVGIVGGSLQSNPTVGIALRMLGVRSARELAEVMGAVGLAQNLAALRALVTEGIQRGHMMLHARSVASSAGAPPELLPEVVERLIDSGEIKIWKAKEILDTLQGPSRMAGFDQAGVGYGKVILLGEHAVVYGSHAIAAPVPLAIQSKVSSTAGEGVHLLIPRWGVEDRFAPTGEHRNSLHQSIALILDRLGLASYAIRLEVAPHVPRAMGLGGSAALAVSVIRAVSLHFGLGLGDDEVCRLAYECEMVAHGDPSGIDNTLATFGRPMVFRRAEPPFVRELRVPRPIPIVVGMTGVESLTARMVAGVRAAWEHNPSLYERLFREIDVLALEGVKAVETYNLEMLGELMNVCQGLLNALGVSTWELEELIQIARRHGAAGAKLTGGGGGGSMIAVCPDGTRRVVEAMERAGFRAFAIEVG
;
A
#
# COMPACT_ATOMS: atom_id res chain seq x y z
N MET A 1 -27.61 -27.39 -7.33
CA MET A 1 -26.94 -27.04 -6.06
C MET A 1 -27.98 -26.42 -5.15
N THR A 2 -28.05 -26.83 -3.89
CA THR A 2 -28.85 -26.16 -2.86
C THR A 2 -28.35 -24.72 -2.70
N ASP A 3 -29.21 -23.73 -2.48
CA ASP A 3 -28.80 -22.32 -2.28
C ASP A 3 -28.72 -21.98 -0.78
N ARG A 4 -28.30 -22.96 0.04
CA ARG A 4 -28.52 -22.91 1.49
C ARG A 4 -27.60 -21.92 2.19
N SER A 5 -26.31 -21.89 1.84
CA SER A 5 -25.30 -21.01 2.45
C SER A 5 -25.17 -19.62 1.81
N ARG A 6 -26.09 -19.25 0.90
CA ARG A 6 -26.12 -17.93 0.27
C ARG A 6 -27.06 -16.99 1.01
N PHE A 7 -26.51 -15.85 1.43
CA PHE A 7 -27.26 -14.79 2.09
C PHE A 7 -27.02 -13.45 1.37
N PRO A 8 -27.92 -13.05 0.44
CA PRO A 8 -27.81 -11.75 -0.22
C PRO A 8 -27.78 -10.60 0.80
N GLU A 9 -26.86 -9.67 0.59
CA GLU A 9 -26.74 -8.44 1.40
C GLU A 9 -26.57 -8.64 2.91
N PHE A 10 -26.07 -9.81 3.34
CA PHE A 10 -25.89 -10.16 4.75
C PHE A 10 -25.09 -9.11 5.54
N TYR A 11 -24.06 -8.52 4.93
CA TYR A 11 -23.20 -7.50 5.53
C TYR A 11 -23.91 -6.15 5.78
N ARG A 12 -25.04 -5.87 5.12
CA ARG A 12 -25.83 -4.64 5.32
C ARG A 12 -26.78 -4.75 6.52
N ARG A 13 -27.02 -5.96 7.03
CA ARG A 13 -28.04 -6.23 8.04
C ARG A 13 -27.50 -6.07 9.48
N PRO A 14 -28.34 -5.63 10.44
CA PRO A 14 -28.03 -5.70 11.87
C PRO A 14 -27.64 -7.12 12.31
N MET A 15 -26.84 -7.22 13.38
CA MET A 15 -26.36 -8.52 13.89
C MET A 15 -27.49 -9.49 14.25
N ARG A 16 -28.58 -8.98 14.85
CA ARG A 16 -29.73 -9.82 15.23
C ARG A 16 -30.41 -10.45 14.01
N GLU A 17 -30.68 -9.66 12.97
CA GLU A 17 -31.24 -10.17 11.71
C GLU A 17 -30.32 -11.18 11.03
N ARG A 18 -29.00 -10.98 11.12
CA ARG A 18 -28.01 -11.95 10.63
C ARG A 18 -28.16 -13.30 11.35
N LEU A 19 -28.33 -13.30 12.67
CA LEU A 19 -28.55 -14.52 13.45
C LEU A 19 -29.90 -15.18 13.14
N ASP A 20 -30.96 -14.39 12.97
CA ASP A 20 -32.29 -14.90 12.57
C ASP A 20 -32.22 -15.64 11.23
N LEU A 21 -31.54 -15.06 10.23
CA LEU A 21 -31.35 -15.71 8.93
C LEU A 21 -30.57 -17.02 9.02
N LEU A 22 -29.51 -17.07 9.84
CA LEU A 22 -28.73 -18.29 10.05
C LEU A 22 -29.58 -19.39 10.71
N ARG A 23 -30.48 -19.02 11.64
CA ARG A 23 -31.46 -19.94 12.25
C ARG A 23 -32.48 -20.43 11.23
N GLU A 24 -33.08 -19.53 10.46
CA GLU A 24 -34.07 -19.88 9.43
C GLU A 24 -33.52 -20.86 8.37
N ARG A 25 -32.23 -20.73 8.04
CA ARG A 25 -31.52 -21.65 7.13
C ARG A 25 -30.99 -22.90 7.83
N GLY A 26 -31.19 -23.04 9.14
CA GLY A 26 -30.81 -24.19 9.96
C GLY A 26 -29.30 -24.36 10.15
N PHE A 27 -28.51 -23.29 10.07
CA PHE A 27 -27.10 -23.29 10.47
C PHE A 27 -26.91 -22.94 11.95
N VAL A 28 -27.91 -22.29 12.56
CA VAL A 28 -27.98 -22.10 14.01
C VAL A 28 -29.22 -22.85 14.50
N SER A 29 -29.06 -23.65 15.56
CA SER A 29 -30.17 -24.39 16.15
C SER A 29 -31.08 -23.47 16.98
N GLU A 30 -32.33 -23.88 17.21
CA GLU A 30 -33.24 -23.20 18.14
C GLU A 30 -32.69 -23.13 19.57
N GLU A 31 -31.83 -24.08 19.95
CA GLU A 31 -31.17 -24.12 21.25
C GLU A 31 -29.99 -23.12 21.34
N ASP A 32 -29.22 -22.98 20.26
CA ASP A 32 -28.03 -22.12 20.23
C ASP A 32 -28.38 -20.63 19.99
N TRP A 33 -29.47 -20.35 19.29
CA TRP A 33 -29.86 -18.98 18.91
C TRP A 33 -30.02 -18.04 20.11
N PRO A 34 -30.72 -18.38 21.22
CA PRO A 34 -30.85 -17.50 22.38
C PRO A 34 -29.50 -17.15 23.02
N SER A 35 -28.57 -18.11 23.02
CA SER A 35 -27.22 -17.93 23.59
C SER A 35 -26.37 -16.97 22.73
N LEU A 36 -26.45 -17.10 21.40
CA LEU A 36 -25.82 -16.16 20.46
C LEU A 36 -26.43 -14.76 20.54
N ALA A 37 -27.76 -14.66 20.64
CA ALA A 37 -28.48 -13.39 20.67
C ALA A 37 -28.26 -12.59 21.97
N SER A 38 -28.13 -13.29 23.11
CA SER A 38 -27.91 -12.67 24.42
C SER A 38 -26.44 -12.44 24.78
N GLY A 39 -25.51 -13.10 24.08
CA GLY A 39 -24.09 -13.13 24.46
C GLY A 39 -23.73 -14.18 25.50
N ALA A 40 -24.68 -14.99 26.00
CA ALA A 40 -24.43 -16.00 27.03
C ALA A 40 -23.44 -17.11 26.60
N HIS A 41 -23.17 -17.24 25.31
CA HIS A 41 -22.18 -18.18 24.74
C HIS A 41 -20.72 -17.80 25.05
N THR A 42 -20.44 -16.55 25.42
CA THR A 42 -19.07 -16.11 25.70
C THR A 42 -18.49 -16.84 26.89
N LEU A 43 -17.18 -17.10 26.86
CA LEU A 43 -16.47 -17.79 27.93
C LEU A 43 -16.62 -17.04 29.27
N SER A 44 -17.11 -17.72 30.30
CA SER A 44 -17.23 -17.15 31.64
C SER A 44 -15.89 -17.06 32.36
N ARG A 45 -15.79 -16.20 33.38
CA ARG A 45 -14.56 -16.04 34.17
C ARG A 45 -14.20 -17.33 34.92
N GLU A 46 -15.20 -18.03 35.45
CA GLU A 46 -15.03 -19.28 36.20
C GLU A 46 -14.58 -20.45 35.31
N SER A 47 -14.97 -20.44 34.03
CA SER A 47 -14.48 -21.41 33.05
C SER A 47 -13.09 -21.04 32.58
N ALA A 48 -12.82 -19.75 32.32
CA ALA A 48 -11.50 -19.26 31.94
C ALA A 48 -10.43 -19.55 33.01
N ASP A 49 -10.75 -19.34 34.30
CA ASP A 49 -9.86 -19.61 35.44
C ASP A 49 -9.45 -21.09 35.52
N ARG A 50 -10.27 -22.00 35.00
CA ARG A 50 -9.95 -23.45 34.93
C ARG A 50 -9.16 -23.85 33.70
N MET A 51 -8.99 -22.96 32.71
CA MET A 51 -8.31 -23.27 31.45
C MET A 51 -6.79 -23.11 31.52
N GLY A 52 -6.27 -22.35 32.48
CA GLY A 52 -4.83 -22.06 32.56
C GLY A 52 -4.43 -21.41 33.87
N GLU A 53 -3.17 -20.98 33.92
CA GLU A 53 -2.56 -20.35 35.09
C GLU A 53 -2.60 -18.82 34.97
N ASN A 54 -2.71 -18.11 36.10
CA ASN A 54 -2.65 -16.64 36.18
C ASN A 54 -3.71 -15.90 35.32
N ILE A 55 -4.92 -16.45 35.23
CA ILE A 55 -6.02 -15.86 34.46
C ILE A 55 -6.67 -14.73 35.26
N ILE A 56 -6.72 -13.53 34.66
CA ILE A 56 -7.31 -12.32 35.31
C ILE A 56 -8.55 -11.79 34.57
N GLY A 57 -8.94 -12.41 33.46
CA GLY A 57 -10.06 -11.95 32.64
C GLY A 57 -10.21 -12.72 31.33
N VAL A 58 -11.15 -12.28 30.49
CA VAL A 58 -11.46 -12.85 29.18
C VAL A 58 -11.28 -11.78 28.12
N PHE A 59 -10.55 -12.10 27.05
CA PHE A 59 -10.33 -11.23 25.89
C PHE A 59 -11.26 -11.66 24.74
N GLY A 60 -12.05 -10.72 24.23
CA GLY A 60 -13.01 -10.98 23.15
C GLY A 60 -12.48 -10.60 21.78
N LEU A 61 -12.72 -11.45 20.78
CA LEU A 61 -12.50 -11.18 19.37
C LEU A 61 -13.83 -11.28 18.58
N PRO A 62 -13.98 -10.55 17.45
CA PRO A 62 -15.20 -10.63 16.65
C PRO A 62 -15.42 -12.03 16.06
N LEU A 63 -16.65 -12.55 16.20
CA LEU A 63 -17.11 -13.76 15.52
C LEU A 63 -17.93 -13.39 14.28
N GLY A 64 -17.39 -13.74 13.10
CA GLY A 64 -18.05 -13.60 11.81
C GLY A 64 -18.36 -14.95 11.16
N VAL A 65 -18.97 -14.89 9.97
CA VAL A 65 -19.26 -16.08 9.15
C VAL A 65 -18.84 -15.87 7.69
N GLY A 66 -18.05 -16.81 7.18
CA GLY A 66 -17.75 -16.98 5.76
C GLY A 66 -18.91 -17.68 5.05
N LEU A 67 -19.43 -17.04 4.01
CA LEU A 67 -20.62 -17.47 3.30
C LEU A 67 -20.29 -18.07 1.93
N ASN A 68 -21.30 -18.69 1.31
CA ASN A 68 -21.26 -19.22 -0.07
C ASN A 68 -20.40 -20.46 -0.31
N PHE A 69 -19.71 -21.00 0.69
CA PHE A 69 -18.87 -22.18 0.53
C PHE A 69 -19.67 -23.39 0.07
N VAL A 70 -19.20 -24.00 -1.03
CA VAL A 70 -19.54 -25.35 -1.48
C VAL A 70 -18.25 -26.15 -1.49
N ILE A 71 -18.18 -27.21 -0.70
CA ILE A 71 -16.99 -28.05 -0.59
C ILE A 71 -17.45 -29.50 -0.76
N ASN A 72 -16.87 -30.21 -1.73
CA ASN A 72 -17.27 -31.58 -2.08
C ASN A 72 -18.78 -31.71 -2.32
N GLY A 73 -19.39 -30.69 -2.94
CA GLY A 73 -20.83 -30.63 -3.23
C GLY A 73 -21.75 -30.28 -2.05
N ARG A 74 -21.20 -30.04 -0.85
CA ARG A 74 -21.96 -29.68 0.36
C ARG A 74 -21.83 -28.19 0.70
N ASP A 75 -22.94 -27.58 1.13
CA ASP A 75 -22.99 -26.19 1.60
C ASP A 75 -22.46 -26.04 3.03
N TYR A 76 -21.59 -25.04 3.24
CA TYR A 76 -21.07 -24.65 4.56
C TYR A 76 -21.27 -23.17 4.84
N VAL A 77 -21.53 -22.86 6.11
CA VAL A 77 -21.32 -21.54 6.71
C VAL A 77 -20.14 -21.68 7.65
N VAL A 78 -19.07 -20.94 7.38
CA VAL A 78 -17.78 -21.11 8.06
C VAL A 78 -17.63 -20.07 9.17
N PRO A 79 -17.62 -20.42 10.47
CA PRO A 79 -17.38 -19.47 11.54
C PRO A 79 -15.91 -19.01 11.53
N LEU A 80 -15.71 -17.71 11.75
CA LEU A 80 -14.39 -17.06 11.67
C LEU A 80 -14.22 -16.13 12.85
N VAL A 81 -13.14 -16.29 13.62
CA VAL A 81 -12.77 -15.36 14.69
C VAL A 81 -11.52 -14.61 14.27
N VAL A 82 -11.64 -13.32 13.98
CA VAL A 82 -10.52 -12.49 13.51
C VAL A 82 -10.81 -11.00 13.69
N GLU A 83 -9.77 -10.22 14.01
CA GLU A 83 -9.84 -8.77 14.20
C GLU A 83 -9.58 -7.98 12.91
N GLU A 84 -8.82 -8.56 11.97
CA GLU A 84 -8.41 -7.87 10.74
C GLU A 84 -9.65 -7.61 9.84
N PRO A 85 -9.92 -6.34 9.49
CA PRO A 85 -11.00 -5.99 8.58
C PRO A 85 -10.81 -6.67 7.22
N SER A 86 -11.90 -6.82 6.47
CA SER A 86 -11.94 -7.39 5.10
C SER A 86 -11.77 -8.90 4.97
N ILE A 87 -11.15 -9.63 5.90
CA ILE A 87 -10.94 -11.09 5.77
C ILE A 87 -12.25 -11.82 5.48
N VAL A 88 -13.26 -11.64 6.34
CA VAL A 88 -14.57 -12.32 6.21
C VAL A 88 -15.27 -11.98 4.88
N ALA A 89 -15.15 -10.73 4.43
CA ALA A 89 -15.77 -10.25 3.20
C ALA A 89 -15.05 -10.79 1.95
N ALA A 90 -13.71 -10.74 1.95
CA ALA A 90 -12.85 -11.26 0.90
C ALA A 90 -13.08 -12.77 0.72
N LEU A 91 -13.09 -13.51 1.82
CA LEU A 91 -13.36 -14.94 1.85
C LEU A 91 -14.73 -15.26 1.26
N SER A 92 -15.79 -14.58 1.72
CA SER A 92 -17.16 -14.81 1.23
C SER A 92 -17.32 -14.47 -0.26
N SER A 93 -16.57 -13.47 -0.75
CA SER A 93 -16.54 -13.11 -2.17
C SER A 93 -15.82 -14.15 -3.02
N ALA A 94 -14.67 -14.67 -2.57
CA ALA A 94 -13.96 -15.73 -3.26
C ALA A 94 -14.75 -17.04 -3.27
N ALA A 95 -15.41 -17.39 -2.16
CA ALA A 95 -16.29 -18.54 -2.10
C ALA A 95 -17.51 -18.40 -3.03
N TRP A 96 -18.06 -17.19 -3.19
CA TRP A 96 -19.14 -16.94 -4.15
C TRP A 96 -18.67 -17.16 -5.60
N LEU A 97 -17.47 -16.70 -5.93
CA LEU A 97 -16.86 -16.92 -7.23
C LEU A 97 -16.66 -18.42 -7.49
N ALA A 98 -16.05 -19.14 -6.54
CA ALA A 98 -15.85 -20.58 -6.61
C ALA A 98 -17.17 -21.35 -6.76
N ARG A 99 -18.20 -20.98 -6.00
CA ARG A 99 -19.54 -21.59 -6.08
C ARG A 99 -20.12 -21.54 -7.50
N ARG A 100 -19.96 -20.42 -8.22
CA ARG A 100 -20.43 -20.28 -9.61
C ARG A 100 -19.69 -21.20 -10.58
N ALA A 101 -18.53 -21.71 -10.19
CA ALA A 101 -17.70 -22.62 -10.97
C ALA A 101 -17.76 -24.08 -10.49
N GLY A 102 -18.58 -24.41 -9.47
CA GLY A 102 -18.69 -25.77 -8.95
C GLY A 102 -18.34 -25.92 -7.47
N GLY A 103 -17.71 -24.93 -6.87
CA GLY A 103 -17.19 -24.98 -5.50
C GLY A 103 -15.75 -25.45 -5.41
N PHE A 104 -15.36 -25.92 -4.24
CA PHE A 104 -14.05 -26.50 -3.95
C PHE A 104 -14.14 -28.03 -3.90
N THR A 105 -13.09 -28.68 -4.41
CA THR A 105 -12.86 -30.12 -4.20
C THR A 105 -11.74 -30.26 -3.20
N CYS A 106 -11.96 -31.02 -2.12
CA CYS A 106 -11.00 -31.17 -1.04
C CYS A 106 -10.85 -32.63 -0.64
N GLU A 107 -9.64 -33.00 -0.25
CA GLU A 107 -9.31 -34.31 0.27
C GLU A 107 -8.28 -34.15 1.38
N ALA A 108 -8.50 -34.75 2.54
CA ALA A 108 -7.49 -34.83 3.60
C ALA A 108 -7.06 -36.28 3.85
N ASP A 109 -5.80 -36.50 4.20
CA ASP A 109 -5.28 -37.83 4.52
C ASP A 109 -5.85 -38.37 5.84
N GLU A 110 -5.70 -39.68 6.07
CA GLU A 110 -5.80 -40.22 7.43
C GLU A 110 -4.66 -39.66 8.28
N ALA A 111 -5.01 -38.80 9.25
CA ALA A 111 -4.03 -38.01 9.96
C ALA A 111 -3.21 -38.83 10.98
N LEU A 112 -1.96 -39.12 10.63
CA LEU A 112 -0.97 -39.71 11.54
C LEU A 112 -0.11 -38.61 12.18
N LEU A 113 0.00 -38.64 13.49
CA LEU A 113 0.95 -37.80 14.23
C LEU A 113 2.26 -38.53 14.46
N ILE A 114 3.35 -37.78 14.55
CA ILE A 114 4.68 -38.28 14.87
C ILE A 114 4.99 -37.93 16.32
N GLY A 115 5.22 -38.95 17.15
CA GLY A 115 5.84 -38.80 18.46
C GLY A 115 7.34 -39.09 18.38
N GLN A 116 8.19 -38.17 18.81
CA GLN A 116 9.64 -38.32 18.74
C GLN A 116 10.24 -38.69 20.09
N ILE A 117 11.14 -39.67 20.06
CA ILE A 117 11.91 -40.12 21.20
C ILE A 117 13.39 -40.02 20.83
N GLN A 118 14.09 -39.06 21.44
CA GLN A 118 15.50 -38.82 21.17
C GLN A 118 16.35 -39.67 22.09
N VAL A 119 17.24 -40.48 21.51
CA VAL A 119 18.23 -41.29 22.20
C VAL A 119 19.63 -40.78 21.87
N VAL A 120 20.42 -40.52 22.90
CA VAL A 120 21.83 -40.08 22.82
C VAL A 120 22.75 -41.08 23.50
N GLU A 121 24.06 -40.87 23.38
CA GLU A 121 25.07 -41.76 23.99
C GLU A 121 24.92 -43.22 23.53
N VAL A 122 24.48 -43.42 22.29
CA VAL A 122 24.21 -44.75 21.72
C VAL A 122 25.53 -45.40 21.28
N PRO A 123 25.99 -46.51 21.91
CA PRO A 123 27.31 -47.08 21.61
C PRO A 123 27.46 -47.57 20.16
N HIS A 124 26.38 -48.11 19.59
CA HIS A 124 26.34 -48.65 18.23
C HIS A 124 25.03 -48.24 17.52
N PRO A 125 24.96 -47.04 16.92
CA PRO A 125 23.72 -46.48 16.38
C PRO A 125 23.01 -47.39 15.35
N ALA A 126 23.77 -47.99 14.42
CA ALA A 126 23.20 -48.90 13.42
C ALA A 126 22.61 -50.18 14.05
N ARG A 127 23.27 -50.74 15.07
CA ARG A 127 22.76 -51.92 15.79
C ARG A 127 21.52 -51.55 16.62
N ALA A 128 21.54 -50.41 17.28
CA ALA A 128 20.42 -49.89 18.05
C ALA A 128 19.19 -49.65 17.16
N GLN A 129 19.39 -49.08 15.97
CA GLN A 129 18.32 -48.93 14.96
C GLN A 129 17.70 -50.28 14.59
N ALA A 130 18.54 -51.28 14.27
CA ALA A 130 18.06 -52.62 13.92
C ALA A 130 17.27 -53.27 15.08
N LEU A 131 17.75 -53.13 16.32
CA LEU A 131 17.06 -53.67 17.51
C LEU A 131 15.70 -53.02 17.75
N VAL A 132 15.61 -51.69 17.65
CA VAL A 132 14.32 -50.98 17.80
C VAL A 132 13.33 -51.44 16.73
N LEU A 133 13.77 -51.59 15.47
CA LEU A 133 12.93 -52.07 14.39
C LEU A 133 12.52 -53.55 14.56
N GLN A 134 13.40 -54.40 15.10
CA GLN A 134 13.10 -55.80 15.40
C GLN A 134 12.04 -55.93 16.50
N HIS A 135 12.03 -55.01 17.46
CA HIS A 135 11.06 -54.94 18.56
C HIS A 135 9.89 -53.98 18.29
N LYS A 136 9.64 -53.60 17.03
CA LYS A 136 8.57 -52.69 16.63
C LYS A 136 7.19 -53.14 17.15
N SER A 137 6.86 -54.43 17.06
CA SER A 137 5.59 -54.95 17.56
C SER A 137 5.42 -54.78 19.07
N ASP A 138 6.48 -55.00 19.84
CA ASP A 138 6.47 -54.84 21.31
C ASP A 138 6.26 -53.38 21.69
N LEU A 139 6.95 -52.46 21.00
CA LEU A 139 6.81 -51.01 21.18
C LEU A 139 5.39 -50.53 20.86
N LEU A 140 4.81 -50.99 19.76
CA LEU A 140 3.43 -50.66 19.37
C LEU A 140 2.42 -51.19 20.39
N ASN A 141 2.59 -52.43 20.85
CA ASN A 141 1.72 -53.02 21.87
C ASN A 141 1.77 -52.24 23.18
N LEU A 142 2.98 -51.88 23.62
CA LEU A 142 3.18 -51.08 24.83
C LEU A 142 2.55 -49.69 24.69
N ALA A 143 2.82 -48.96 23.60
CA ALA A 143 2.21 -47.66 23.34
C ALA A 143 0.67 -47.72 23.36
N ASN A 144 0.10 -48.72 22.69
CA ASN A 144 -1.35 -48.90 22.60
C ASN A 144 -1.99 -49.31 23.93
N SER A 145 -1.27 -50.01 24.80
CA SER A 145 -1.77 -50.39 26.14
C SER A 145 -2.04 -49.19 27.05
N LEU A 146 -1.38 -48.06 26.81
CA LEU A 146 -1.53 -46.82 27.59
C LEU A 146 -2.84 -46.08 27.27
N HIS A 147 -3.42 -46.33 26.08
CA HIS A 147 -4.64 -45.67 25.62
C HIS A 147 -5.66 -46.67 25.03
N PRO A 148 -6.17 -47.62 25.83
CA PRO A 148 -7.05 -48.70 25.33
C PRO A 148 -8.36 -48.16 24.74
N ARG A 149 -8.88 -47.03 25.25
CA ARG A 149 -10.07 -46.38 24.70
C ARG A 149 -9.85 -45.81 23.29
N MET A 150 -8.64 -45.33 22.98
CA MET A 150 -8.31 -44.85 21.64
C MET A 150 -8.24 -46.03 20.66
N VAL A 151 -7.58 -47.12 21.08
CA VAL A 151 -7.50 -48.37 20.31
C VAL A 151 -8.89 -48.95 20.05
N ALA A 152 -9.78 -48.95 21.05
CA ALA A 152 -11.16 -49.42 20.91
C ALA A 152 -11.99 -48.58 19.91
N ARG A 153 -11.67 -47.30 19.72
CA ARG A 153 -12.25 -46.43 18.69
C ARG A 153 -11.57 -46.59 17.33
N GLY A 154 -10.73 -47.60 17.21
CA GLY A 154 -9.96 -47.89 16.02
C GLY A 154 -8.74 -46.99 15.85
N GLY A 155 -8.34 -46.12 16.78
CA GLY A 155 -7.12 -45.30 16.73
C GLY A 155 -5.87 -46.02 17.24
N GLY A 156 -4.84 -45.27 17.66
CA GLY A 156 -3.64 -45.78 18.34
C GLY A 156 -2.35 -45.70 17.53
N ALA A 157 -1.24 -46.18 18.11
CA ALA A 157 0.05 -46.31 17.45
C ALA A 157 -0.04 -47.34 16.30
N ARG A 158 0.48 -46.95 15.14
CA ARG A 158 0.42 -47.70 13.86
C ARG A 158 1.77 -48.21 13.41
N ASP A 159 2.79 -47.39 13.58
CA ASP A 159 4.12 -47.68 13.06
C ASP A 159 5.19 -47.07 13.98
N VAL A 160 6.41 -47.59 13.85
CA VAL A 160 7.62 -47.06 14.45
C VAL A 160 8.67 -46.92 13.35
N GLU A 161 9.14 -45.70 13.11
CA GLU A 161 10.28 -45.40 12.24
C GLU A 161 11.50 -45.02 13.10
N VAL A 162 12.71 -45.21 12.58
CA VAL A 162 13.94 -44.85 13.30
C VAL A 162 14.89 -44.13 12.36
N VAL A 163 15.26 -42.90 12.72
CA VAL A 163 16.15 -42.04 11.96
C VAL A 163 17.46 -41.83 12.72
N LEU A 164 18.57 -41.97 12.01
CA LEU A 164 19.89 -41.64 12.54
C LEU A 164 20.29 -40.24 12.05
N HIS A 165 20.64 -39.37 13.00
CA HIS A 165 21.16 -38.05 12.71
C HIS A 165 22.62 -37.99 13.15
N SER A 166 23.52 -37.69 12.20
CA SER A 166 24.91 -37.40 12.53
C SER A 166 24.97 -36.14 13.39
N GLY A 167 25.46 -36.26 14.61
CA GLY A 167 25.48 -35.15 15.56
C GLY A 167 26.64 -34.19 15.35
N SER A 168 26.61 -33.07 16.08
CA SER A 168 27.78 -32.21 16.21
C SER A 168 28.84 -32.89 17.07
N SER A 169 30.12 -32.54 16.87
CA SER A 169 31.31 -33.23 17.42
C SER A 169 31.36 -33.42 18.94
N ARG A 170 30.44 -32.83 19.73
CA ARG A 170 30.42 -32.92 21.19
C ARG A 170 29.57 -34.06 21.78
N HIS A 171 28.53 -34.52 21.08
CA HIS A 171 27.57 -35.48 21.66
C HIS A 171 27.38 -36.77 20.84
N GLY A 172 28.14 -36.93 19.76
CA GLY A 172 28.05 -38.09 18.87
C GLY A 172 26.74 -38.15 18.10
N ASP A 173 26.50 -39.27 17.43
CA ASP A 173 25.28 -39.50 16.64
C ASP A 173 24.04 -39.64 17.53
N MET A 174 22.91 -39.15 17.02
CA MET A 174 21.61 -39.23 17.68
C MET A 174 20.74 -40.24 16.96
N LEU A 175 20.07 -41.10 17.73
CA LEU A 175 19.03 -41.99 17.23
C LEU A 175 17.68 -41.41 17.64
N VAL A 176 16.80 -41.17 16.67
CA VAL A 176 15.45 -40.63 16.91
C VAL A 176 14.43 -41.67 16.49
N VAL A 177 13.62 -42.12 17.43
CA VAL A 177 12.49 -43.04 17.19
C VAL A 177 11.23 -42.21 16.97
N HIS A 178 10.55 -42.45 15.86
CA HIS A 178 9.24 -41.87 15.55
C HIS A 178 8.16 -42.92 15.81
N VAL A 179 7.20 -42.61 16.69
CA VAL A 179 5.98 -43.40 16.87
C VAL A 179 4.88 -42.74 16.06
N LEU A 180 4.35 -43.43 15.04
CA LEU A 180 3.26 -42.91 14.21
C LEU A 180 1.92 -43.25 14.85
N VAL A 181 1.11 -42.24 15.17
CA VAL A 181 -0.11 -42.40 15.98
C VAL A 181 -1.33 -41.84 15.26
N ASP A 182 -2.33 -42.69 15.06
CA ASP A 182 -3.67 -42.29 14.62
C ASP A 182 -4.48 -41.82 15.83
N THR A 183 -4.77 -40.52 15.85
CA THR A 183 -5.49 -39.87 16.95
C THR A 183 -6.96 -39.61 16.64
N ARG A 184 -7.46 -40.13 15.51
CA ARG A 184 -8.84 -39.95 15.03
C ARG A 184 -9.23 -38.47 15.08
N ASP A 185 -10.36 -38.16 15.70
CA ASP A 185 -10.93 -36.81 15.76
C ASP A 185 -10.32 -35.89 16.82
N ALA A 186 -9.36 -36.38 17.61
CA ALA A 186 -8.66 -35.56 18.60
C ALA A 186 -7.43 -34.90 17.96
N MET A 187 -7.03 -33.73 18.46
CA MET A 187 -5.77 -33.10 18.03
C MET A 187 -4.56 -33.95 18.40
N GLY A 188 -4.55 -34.57 19.58
CA GLY A 188 -3.69 -35.73 19.87
C GLY A 188 -2.38 -35.49 20.63
N ALA A 189 -2.00 -34.25 20.91
CA ALA A 189 -0.70 -33.92 21.53
C ALA A 189 -0.42 -34.70 22.84
N ASN A 190 -1.31 -34.59 23.83
CA ASN A 190 -1.14 -35.27 25.12
C ASN A 190 -1.08 -36.79 24.98
N LEU A 191 -1.87 -37.35 24.06
CA LEU A 191 -1.92 -38.79 23.82
C LEU A 191 -0.59 -39.29 23.24
N VAL A 192 -0.04 -38.60 22.25
CA VAL A 192 1.25 -38.95 21.64
C VAL A 192 2.37 -38.84 22.67
N ASN A 193 2.38 -37.77 23.48
CA ASN A 193 3.40 -37.59 24.51
C ASN A 193 3.37 -38.71 25.56
N THR A 194 2.18 -39.09 26.05
CA THR A 194 2.05 -40.22 26.97
C THR A 194 2.53 -41.54 26.36
N MET A 195 2.25 -41.79 25.07
CA MET A 195 2.79 -42.96 24.38
C MET A 195 4.32 -42.92 24.31
N CYS A 196 4.91 -41.77 23.98
CA CYS A 196 6.36 -41.60 23.94
C CYS A 196 7.01 -41.80 25.30
N GLU A 197 6.40 -41.28 26.36
CA GLU A 197 6.86 -41.47 27.75
C GLU A 197 6.83 -42.94 28.17
N GLY A 198 5.74 -43.65 27.84
CA GLY A 198 5.59 -45.04 28.26
C GLY A 198 6.48 -46.03 27.51
N VAL A 199 6.83 -45.77 26.24
CA VAL A 199 7.75 -46.66 25.48
C VAL A 199 9.22 -46.32 25.67
N ALA A 200 9.55 -45.15 26.20
CA ALA A 200 10.93 -44.70 26.37
C ALA A 200 11.83 -45.66 27.18
N PRO A 201 11.40 -46.25 28.31
CA PRO A 201 12.24 -47.19 29.07
C PRO A 201 12.62 -48.44 28.27
N LEU A 202 11.72 -48.94 27.43
CA LEU A 202 12.00 -50.08 26.55
C LEU A 202 13.03 -49.68 25.47
N ILE A 203 12.91 -48.48 24.91
CA ILE A 203 13.88 -47.97 23.93
C ILE A 203 15.27 -47.78 24.57
N GLU A 204 15.37 -47.23 25.78
CA GLU A 204 16.65 -47.15 26.50
C GLU A 204 17.28 -48.54 26.69
N SER A 205 16.48 -49.52 27.14
CA SER A 205 16.95 -50.89 27.32
C SER A 205 17.41 -51.56 26.02
N LEU A 206 16.74 -51.31 24.89
CA LEU A 206 17.08 -51.91 23.60
C LEU A 206 18.33 -51.28 22.98
N THR A 207 18.50 -49.97 23.16
CA THR A 207 19.56 -49.20 22.50
C THR A 207 20.84 -49.12 23.34
N GLY A 208 20.73 -49.29 24.66
CA GLY A 208 21.82 -49.03 25.61
C GLY A 208 22.21 -47.55 25.69
N GLY A 209 21.41 -46.65 25.10
CA GLY A 209 21.59 -45.21 25.16
C GLY A 209 20.65 -44.55 26.18
N LYS A 210 20.68 -43.22 26.21
CA LYS A 210 19.91 -42.40 27.14
C LYS A 210 18.83 -41.60 26.41
N VAL A 211 17.57 -41.71 26.85
CA VAL A 211 16.46 -40.95 26.28
C VAL A 211 16.37 -39.56 26.91
N PHE A 212 16.25 -38.54 26.05
CA PHE A 212 16.10 -37.14 26.46
C PHE A 212 14.69 -36.61 26.16
N LEU A 213 14.39 -36.33 24.88
CA LEU A 213 13.10 -35.79 24.47
C LEU A 213 12.10 -36.91 24.19
N ARG A 214 10.84 -36.69 24.60
CA ARG A 214 9.67 -37.55 24.40
C ARG A 214 8.49 -36.64 24.09
N ILE A 215 8.37 -36.23 22.84
CA ILE A 215 7.48 -35.11 22.49
C ILE A 215 6.94 -35.29 21.07
N LEU A 216 5.71 -34.86 20.82
CA LEU A 216 5.18 -34.80 19.47
C LEU A 216 6.00 -33.87 18.55
N SER A 217 6.00 -34.16 17.26
CA SER A 217 6.39 -33.24 16.21
C SER A 217 5.16 -32.45 15.72
N ASN A 218 5.29 -31.12 15.66
CA ASN A 218 4.27 -30.27 15.02
C ASN A 218 4.38 -30.26 13.49
N LEU A 219 5.48 -30.76 12.91
CA LEU A 219 5.52 -31.00 11.46
C LEU A 219 4.66 -32.24 11.16
N THR A 220 3.38 -31.99 10.88
CA THR A 220 2.35 -33.01 10.65
C THR A 220 2.22 -33.38 9.17
N ASP A 221 3.35 -33.67 8.53
CA ASP A 221 3.44 -33.95 7.09
C ASP A 221 2.80 -35.29 6.66
N ARG A 222 2.29 -36.08 7.61
CA ARG A 222 1.43 -37.26 7.40
C ARG A 222 -0.06 -36.99 7.65
N ALA A 223 -0.45 -35.72 7.68
CA ALA A 223 -1.83 -35.26 7.82
C ALA A 223 -2.07 -34.10 6.84
N LEU A 224 -1.92 -34.36 5.53
CA LEU A 224 -2.05 -33.32 4.52
C LEU A 224 -3.52 -33.11 4.15
N VAL A 225 -3.86 -31.84 3.90
CA VAL A 225 -5.07 -31.47 3.17
C VAL A 225 -4.70 -30.97 1.79
N LYS A 226 -5.48 -31.39 0.79
CA LYS A 226 -5.43 -30.90 -0.58
C LYS A 226 -6.75 -30.21 -0.89
N ALA A 227 -6.69 -28.96 -1.33
CA ALA A 227 -7.86 -28.23 -1.81
C ALA A 227 -7.63 -27.79 -3.26
N ARG A 228 -8.68 -27.85 -4.07
CA ARG A 228 -8.65 -27.47 -5.48
C ARG A 228 -9.87 -26.61 -5.83
N VAL A 229 -9.65 -25.62 -6.69
CA VAL A 229 -10.71 -24.83 -7.34
C VAL A 229 -10.38 -24.63 -8.81
N GLU A 230 -11.40 -24.65 -9.66
CA GLU A 230 -11.28 -24.35 -11.09
C GLU A 230 -12.24 -23.22 -11.43
N LEU A 231 -11.75 -22.18 -12.10
CA LEU A 231 -12.50 -20.95 -12.35
C LEU A 231 -12.41 -20.58 -13.84
N PRO A 232 -13.53 -20.59 -14.58
CA PRO A 232 -13.59 -20.01 -15.91
C PRO A 232 -13.14 -18.54 -15.89
N ALA A 233 -12.33 -18.15 -16.87
CA ALA A 233 -11.72 -16.81 -16.93
C ALA A 233 -12.79 -15.71 -16.91
N GLU A 234 -13.93 -15.94 -17.54
CA GLU A 234 -15.06 -15.00 -17.65
C GLU A 234 -15.63 -14.62 -16.29
N LEU A 235 -15.48 -15.46 -15.27
CA LEU A 235 -15.95 -15.18 -13.92
C LEU A 235 -14.99 -14.30 -13.12
N LEU A 236 -13.71 -14.22 -13.52
CA LEU A 236 -12.67 -13.47 -12.82
C LEU A 236 -12.74 -11.97 -13.09
N GLY A 237 -13.18 -11.61 -14.30
CA GLY A 237 -13.22 -10.23 -14.81
C GLY A 237 -14.13 -9.30 -14.00
N GLY A 238 -13.92 -8.00 -14.19
CA GLY A 238 -14.69 -6.94 -13.54
C GLY A 238 -13.86 -5.68 -13.31
N LYS A 239 -14.53 -4.56 -13.05
CA LYS A 239 -13.89 -3.27 -12.69
C LYS A 239 -12.84 -2.79 -13.71
N GLY A 240 -13.07 -3.08 -15.00
CA GLY A 240 -12.19 -2.68 -16.10
C GLY A 240 -11.19 -3.76 -16.54
N TYR A 241 -11.05 -4.86 -15.80
CA TYR A 241 -10.10 -5.95 -16.13
C TYR A 241 -10.79 -7.10 -16.84
N ALA A 242 -10.15 -7.60 -17.92
CA ALA A 242 -10.60 -8.79 -18.63
C ALA A 242 -10.34 -10.05 -17.79
N GLY A 243 -11.20 -11.06 -17.95
CA GLY A 243 -11.09 -12.32 -17.19
C GLY A 243 -9.76 -13.05 -17.35
N GLY A 244 -9.25 -13.13 -18.59
CA GLY A 244 -7.95 -13.72 -18.91
C GLY A 244 -6.78 -12.95 -18.29
N GLU A 245 -6.84 -11.62 -18.32
CA GLU A 245 -5.82 -10.76 -17.70
C GLU A 245 -5.74 -10.99 -16.18
N VAL A 246 -6.88 -11.10 -15.50
CA VAL A 246 -6.92 -11.41 -14.06
C VAL A 246 -6.36 -12.80 -13.76
N ARG A 247 -6.70 -13.80 -14.59
CA ARG A 247 -6.15 -15.17 -14.47
C ARG A 247 -4.62 -15.14 -14.58
N ASP A 248 -4.10 -14.55 -15.64
CA ASP A 248 -2.66 -14.54 -15.93
C ASP A 248 -1.90 -13.74 -14.87
N GLY A 249 -2.48 -12.65 -14.39
CA GLY A 249 -1.95 -11.89 -13.25
C GLY A 249 -1.88 -12.73 -11.96
N ILE A 250 -2.89 -13.54 -11.66
CA ILE A 250 -2.88 -14.44 -10.49
C ILE A 250 -1.78 -15.49 -10.61
N ILE A 251 -1.60 -16.07 -11.80
CA ILE A 251 -0.54 -17.05 -12.08
C ILE A 251 0.84 -16.40 -11.86
N LEU A 252 1.08 -15.23 -12.45
CA LEU A 252 2.33 -14.49 -12.31
C LEU A 252 2.61 -14.09 -10.85
N ALA A 253 1.59 -13.67 -10.10
CA ALA A 253 1.73 -13.36 -8.68
C ALA A 253 2.09 -14.59 -7.84
N ASN A 254 1.59 -15.77 -8.21
CA ASN A 254 1.97 -17.04 -7.59
C ASN A 254 3.39 -17.46 -7.96
N GLU A 255 3.84 -17.22 -9.21
CA GLU A 255 5.22 -17.48 -9.63
C GLU A 255 6.22 -16.66 -8.82
N LEU A 256 5.94 -15.38 -8.58
CA LEU A 256 6.76 -14.54 -7.69
C LEU A 256 6.83 -15.14 -6.27
N ALA A 257 5.69 -15.57 -5.72
CA ALA A 257 5.64 -16.22 -4.42
C ALA A 257 6.35 -17.59 -4.39
N ALA A 258 6.49 -18.27 -5.53
CA ALA A 258 7.21 -19.53 -5.61
C ALA A 258 8.73 -19.35 -5.56
N VAL A 259 9.25 -18.25 -6.10
CA VAL A 259 10.70 -18.02 -6.26
C VAL A 259 11.31 -17.10 -5.19
N ASP A 260 10.54 -16.14 -4.67
CA ASP A 260 10.99 -15.12 -3.70
C ASP A 260 10.40 -15.37 -2.29
N PRO A 261 11.23 -15.73 -1.29
CA PRO A 261 10.79 -15.93 0.09
C PRO A 261 10.08 -14.73 0.73
N TYR A 262 10.42 -13.49 0.34
CA TYR A 262 9.76 -12.30 0.87
C TYR A 262 8.29 -12.24 0.44
N ARG A 263 8.03 -12.54 -0.84
CA ARG A 263 6.66 -12.66 -1.34
C ARG A 263 5.97 -13.91 -0.78
N ALA A 264 6.66 -15.06 -0.73
CA ALA A 264 6.13 -16.31 -0.20
C ALA A 264 5.60 -16.15 1.23
N ALA A 265 6.32 -15.44 2.10
CA ALA A 265 5.91 -15.19 3.48
C ALA A 265 4.57 -14.43 3.53
N THR A 266 4.43 -13.37 2.72
CA THR A 266 3.19 -12.58 2.64
C THR A 266 2.05 -13.39 2.01
N HIS A 267 2.37 -14.21 1.01
CA HIS A 267 1.43 -15.08 0.31
C HIS A 267 0.84 -16.15 1.25
N ASN A 268 1.70 -16.80 2.04
CA ASN A 268 1.30 -17.81 3.01
C ASN A 268 0.59 -17.18 4.21
N LYS A 269 1.01 -16.00 4.71
CA LYS A 269 0.23 -15.22 5.69
C LYS A 269 -1.21 -15.01 5.21
N GLY A 270 -1.39 -14.69 3.93
CA GLY A 270 -2.72 -14.56 3.32
C GLY A 270 -3.57 -15.84 3.41
N ILE A 271 -2.97 -17.02 3.29
CA ILE A 271 -3.66 -18.31 3.50
C ILE A 271 -4.05 -18.43 4.99
N MET A 272 -3.11 -18.18 5.88
CA MET A 272 -3.28 -18.36 7.32
C MET A 272 -4.31 -17.41 7.93
N ASN A 273 -4.48 -16.20 7.37
CA ASN A 273 -5.59 -15.30 7.73
C ASN A 273 -6.98 -15.98 7.75
N GLY A 274 -7.23 -16.89 6.81
CA GLY A 274 -8.47 -17.65 6.77
C GLY A 274 -8.42 -18.88 7.67
N VAL A 275 -7.33 -19.64 7.61
CA VAL A 275 -7.15 -20.90 8.35
C VAL A 275 -7.20 -20.65 9.87
N ASP A 276 -6.45 -19.68 10.37
CA ASP A 276 -6.37 -19.37 11.80
C ASP A 276 -7.70 -18.84 12.34
N ALA A 277 -8.44 -18.09 11.54
CA ALA A 277 -9.76 -17.61 11.92
C ALA A 277 -10.74 -18.77 12.16
N VAL A 278 -10.64 -19.85 11.37
CA VAL A 278 -11.42 -21.08 11.59
C VAL A 278 -10.84 -21.88 12.76
N ALA A 279 -9.52 -21.97 12.89
CA ALA A 279 -8.87 -22.66 14.00
C ALA A 279 -9.31 -22.08 15.34
N LEU A 280 -9.27 -20.75 15.49
CA LEU A 280 -9.77 -20.01 16.64
C LEU A 280 -11.26 -20.28 16.90
N ALA A 281 -12.10 -20.13 15.86
CA ALA A 281 -13.55 -20.33 15.98
C ALA A 281 -13.91 -21.75 16.43
N THR A 282 -13.11 -22.73 16.02
CA THR A 282 -13.29 -24.15 16.35
C THR A 282 -12.44 -24.61 17.52
N GLY A 283 -11.73 -23.71 18.22
CA GLY A 283 -10.93 -24.02 19.42
C GLY A 283 -9.68 -24.87 19.17
N ASN A 284 -9.21 -24.95 17.94
CA ASN A 284 -7.98 -25.66 17.57
C ASN A 284 -6.73 -24.82 17.88
N ASP A 285 -5.59 -25.49 18.09
CA ASP A 285 -4.31 -24.79 18.32
C ASP A 285 -3.76 -24.27 16.99
N TRP A 286 -3.99 -22.99 16.71
CA TRP A 286 -3.52 -22.33 15.50
C TRP A 286 -1.98 -22.28 15.41
N ARG A 287 -1.25 -22.28 16.54
CA ARG A 287 0.22 -22.24 16.53
C ARG A 287 0.79 -23.53 15.98
N ALA A 288 0.17 -24.66 16.31
CA ALA A 288 0.56 -25.96 15.77
C ALA A 288 0.34 -26.03 14.25
N ILE A 289 -0.79 -25.48 13.77
CA ILE A 289 -1.12 -25.43 12.34
C ILE A 289 -0.13 -24.51 11.60
N GLU A 290 0.11 -23.30 12.12
CA GLU A 290 1.08 -22.34 11.58
C GLU A 290 2.49 -22.93 11.48
N ALA A 291 2.98 -23.54 12.57
CA ALA A 291 4.30 -24.16 12.61
C ALA A 291 4.42 -25.27 11.55
N ALA A 292 3.39 -26.11 11.41
CA ALA A 292 3.37 -27.18 10.42
C ALA A 292 3.36 -26.63 8.99
N ALA A 293 2.50 -25.66 8.71
CA ALA A 293 2.34 -25.02 7.40
C ALA A 293 3.63 -24.36 6.93
N HIS A 294 4.23 -23.53 7.79
CA HIS A 294 5.45 -22.79 7.47
C HIS A 294 6.69 -23.70 7.39
N ALA A 295 6.79 -24.74 8.24
CA ALA A 295 7.86 -25.73 8.11
C ALA A 295 7.72 -26.54 6.81
N TYR A 296 6.50 -26.92 6.42
CA TYR A 296 6.23 -27.62 5.17
C TYR A 296 6.53 -26.76 3.94
N ALA A 297 6.23 -25.46 4.00
CA ALA A 297 6.64 -24.49 2.97
C ALA A 297 8.17 -24.38 2.80
N ALA A 298 8.94 -24.74 3.84
CA ALA A 298 10.40 -24.73 3.85
C ALA A 298 11.04 -26.11 3.61
N ARG A 299 10.27 -27.17 3.32
CA ARG A 299 10.79 -28.55 3.19
C ARG A 299 11.79 -28.78 2.05
N GLY A 300 11.79 -27.87 1.08
CA GLY A 300 12.70 -27.89 -0.07
C GLY A 300 14.01 -27.13 0.20
N GLN A 301 14.61 -26.60 -0.86
CA GLN A 301 15.83 -25.78 -0.75
C GLN A 301 15.56 -24.35 -0.27
N ARG A 302 14.30 -23.89 -0.33
CA ARG A 302 13.88 -22.55 0.07
C ARG A 302 12.44 -22.56 0.57
N TYR A 303 12.11 -21.54 1.37
CA TYR A 303 10.74 -21.23 1.73
C TYR A 303 9.96 -20.77 0.48
N THR A 304 8.80 -21.37 0.20
CA THR A 304 8.01 -21.15 -1.03
C THR A 304 6.50 -21.09 -0.75
N ALA A 305 5.70 -20.80 -1.78
CA ALA A 305 4.24 -20.75 -1.69
C ALA A 305 3.63 -22.13 -1.39
N LEU A 306 2.62 -22.17 -0.52
CA LEU A 306 1.83 -23.39 -0.24
C LEU A 306 0.79 -23.70 -1.33
N THR A 307 0.49 -22.74 -2.20
CA THR A 307 -0.43 -22.91 -3.33
C THR A 307 0.29 -22.98 -4.66
N LYS A 308 -0.40 -23.53 -5.66
CA LYS A 308 -0.06 -23.42 -7.07
C LYS A 308 -1.26 -22.88 -7.83
N TRP A 309 -1.02 -21.88 -8.67
CA TRP A 309 -2.00 -21.34 -9.60
C TRP A 309 -1.47 -21.51 -11.02
N PHE A 310 -2.29 -22.07 -11.91
CA PHE A 310 -1.91 -22.35 -13.30
C PHE A 310 -3.15 -22.36 -14.21
N GLU A 311 -2.91 -22.31 -15.52
CA GLU A 311 -3.95 -22.43 -16.54
C GLU A 311 -4.20 -23.91 -16.89
N SER A 312 -5.46 -24.33 -16.98
CA SER A 312 -5.84 -25.63 -17.54
C SER A 312 -5.83 -25.61 -19.07
N ASP A 313 -5.83 -26.77 -19.71
CA ASP A 313 -5.98 -26.89 -21.18
C ASP A 313 -7.22 -26.16 -21.74
N ASP A 314 -8.31 -26.08 -20.98
CA ASP A 314 -9.54 -25.35 -21.34
C ASP A 314 -9.49 -23.83 -21.05
N GLY A 315 -8.33 -23.27 -20.69
CA GLY A 315 -8.16 -21.85 -20.37
C GLY A 315 -8.68 -21.39 -19.00
N LYS A 316 -9.07 -22.30 -18.11
CA LYS A 316 -9.54 -21.97 -16.75
C LYS A 316 -8.35 -21.70 -15.81
N LEU A 317 -8.57 -20.86 -14.81
CA LEU A 317 -7.66 -20.72 -13.68
C LEU A 317 -7.84 -21.90 -12.72
N VAL A 318 -6.77 -22.62 -12.45
CA VAL A 318 -6.74 -23.73 -11.48
C VAL A 318 -5.90 -23.36 -10.30
N GLY A 319 -6.48 -23.44 -9.10
CA GLY A 319 -5.79 -23.25 -7.82
C GLY A 319 -5.71 -24.55 -7.06
N VAL A 320 -4.54 -24.87 -6.52
CA VAL A 320 -4.31 -26.02 -5.64
C VAL A 320 -3.59 -25.57 -4.38
N LEU A 321 -4.04 -26.01 -3.21
CA LEU A 321 -3.36 -25.89 -1.92
C LEU A 321 -3.01 -27.29 -1.43
N GLU A 322 -1.79 -27.48 -0.93
CA GLU A 322 -1.38 -28.68 -0.21
C GLU A 322 -0.59 -28.28 1.05
N MET A 323 -1.10 -28.62 2.23
CA MET A 323 -0.44 -28.28 3.50
C MET A 323 -0.81 -29.26 4.63
N PRO A 324 0.05 -29.41 5.65
CA PRO A 324 -0.32 -30.10 6.88
C PRO A 324 -1.51 -29.46 7.58
N MET A 325 -2.46 -30.26 8.02
CA MET A 325 -3.69 -29.80 8.68
C MET A 325 -4.17 -30.83 9.71
N LYS A 326 -3.43 -30.99 10.81
CA LYS A 326 -3.93 -31.76 11.94
C LYS A 326 -4.81 -30.90 12.86
N VAL A 327 -6.09 -31.22 12.86
CA VAL A 327 -7.11 -30.58 13.70
C VAL A 327 -7.91 -31.62 14.48
N GLY A 328 -8.74 -31.15 15.41
CA GLY A 328 -9.66 -31.96 16.18
C GLY A 328 -11.05 -31.35 16.28
N ILE A 329 -12.04 -32.22 16.44
CA ILE A 329 -13.42 -31.87 16.79
C ILE A 329 -13.82 -32.38 18.18
N VAL A 330 -12.90 -33.09 18.86
CA VAL A 330 -13.05 -33.56 20.26
C VAL A 330 -11.81 -33.26 21.09
N GLY A 331 -11.99 -32.93 22.37
CA GLY A 331 -10.90 -32.64 23.30
C GLY A 331 -11.38 -31.79 24.49
N GLY A 332 -10.67 -31.87 25.62
CA GLY A 332 -11.05 -31.14 26.85
C GLY A 332 -11.03 -29.62 26.69
N SER A 333 -10.03 -29.09 25.98
CA SER A 333 -9.94 -27.66 25.65
C SER A 333 -11.08 -27.19 24.73
N LEU A 334 -11.45 -28.01 23.74
CA LEU A 334 -12.53 -27.72 22.78
C LEU A 334 -13.91 -27.63 23.45
N GLN A 335 -14.13 -28.38 24.53
CA GLN A 335 -15.40 -28.40 25.26
C GLN A 335 -15.52 -27.30 26.33
N SER A 336 -14.43 -26.64 26.68
CA SER A 336 -14.41 -25.62 27.75
C SER A 336 -15.04 -24.28 27.35
N ASN A 337 -15.11 -23.98 26.05
CA ASN A 337 -15.66 -22.73 25.51
C ASN A 337 -17.00 -23.00 24.78
N PRO A 338 -18.14 -22.49 25.28
CA PRO A 338 -19.45 -22.74 24.65
C PRO A 338 -19.54 -22.25 23.20
N THR A 339 -18.85 -21.15 22.87
CA THR A 339 -18.76 -20.61 21.51
C THR A 339 -18.19 -21.62 20.52
N VAL A 340 -17.17 -22.38 20.93
CA VAL A 340 -16.52 -23.41 20.08
C VAL A 340 -17.51 -24.53 19.75
N GLY A 341 -18.29 -24.97 20.73
CA GLY A 341 -19.34 -25.97 20.53
C GLY A 341 -20.41 -25.53 19.53
N ILE A 342 -20.85 -24.26 19.63
CA ILE A 342 -21.79 -23.66 18.69
C ILE A 342 -21.18 -23.58 17.28
N ALA A 343 -19.92 -23.15 17.16
CA ALA A 343 -19.22 -23.03 15.88
C ALA A 343 -19.06 -24.39 15.17
N LEU A 344 -18.71 -25.45 15.89
CA LEU A 344 -18.64 -26.81 15.33
C LEU A 344 -20.01 -27.33 14.89
N ARG A 345 -21.08 -27.07 15.67
CA ARG A 345 -22.46 -27.41 15.26
C ARG A 345 -22.91 -26.62 14.03
N MET A 346 -22.54 -25.35 13.94
CA MET A 346 -22.84 -24.48 12.78
C MET A 346 -22.15 -24.97 11.52
N LEU A 347 -20.88 -25.39 11.61
CA LEU A 347 -20.15 -26.03 10.52
C LEU A 347 -20.78 -27.36 10.11
N GLY A 348 -21.24 -28.14 11.09
CA GLY A 348 -21.86 -29.45 10.87
C GLY A 348 -20.88 -30.49 10.31
N VAL A 349 -19.59 -30.35 10.61
CA VAL A 349 -18.55 -31.34 10.29
C VAL A 349 -18.72 -32.59 11.18
N ARG A 350 -18.44 -33.76 10.61
CA ARG A 350 -18.63 -35.08 11.25
C ARG A 350 -17.32 -35.74 11.65
N SER A 351 -16.19 -35.23 11.15
CA SER A 351 -14.85 -35.73 11.45
C SER A 351 -13.83 -34.60 11.42
N ALA A 352 -12.68 -34.80 12.07
CA ALA A 352 -11.55 -33.90 11.96
C ALA A 352 -11.00 -33.80 10.52
N ARG A 353 -11.14 -34.87 9.73
CA ARG A 353 -10.78 -34.89 8.30
C ARG A 353 -11.63 -33.89 7.51
N GLU A 354 -12.95 -33.91 7.72
CA GLU A 354 -13.88 -32.97 7.08
C GLU A 354 -13.60 -31.53 7.53
N LEU A 355 -13.24 -31.31 8.81
CA LEU A 355 -12.79 -29.98 9.27
C LEU A 355 -11.51 -29.53 8.57
N ALA A 356 -10.52 -30.42 8.40
CA ALA A 356 -9.30 -30.12 7.68
C ALA A 356 -9.59 -29.73 6.22
N GLU A 357 -10.48 -30.46 5.54
CA GLU A 357 -10.96 -30.15 4.18
C GLU A 357 -11.61 -28.75 4.11
N VAL A 358 -12.46 -28.40 5.08
CA VAL A 358 -13.04 -27.05 5.18
C VAL A 358 -11.95 -26.00 5.34
N MET A 359 -10.98 -26.21 6.22
CA MET A 359 -9.88 -25.27 6.44
C MET A 359 -8.97 -25.13 5.22
N GLY A 360 -8.73 -26.22 4.47
CA GLY A 360 -8.01 -26.19 3.19
C GLY A 360 -8.74 -25.35 2.14
N ALA A 361 -10.06 -25.52 1.99
CA ALA A 361 -10.86 -24.70 1.08
C ALA A 361 -10.84 -23.21 1.47
N VAL A 362 -10.94 -22.92 2.77
CA VAL A 362 -10.86 -21.55 3.32
C VAL A 362 -9.49 -20.93 3.03
N GLY A 363 -8.40 -21.65 3.27
CA GLY A 363 -7.05 -21.17 2.98
C GLY A 363 -6.86 -20.85 1.49
N LEU A 364 -7.33 -21.73 0.60
CA LEU A 364 -7.27 -21.51 -0.85
C LEU A 364 -8.15 -20.33 -1.30
N ALA A 365 -9.36 -20.21 -0.75
CA ALA A 365 -10.27 -19.10 -1.04
C ALA A 365 -9.69 -17.75 -0.60
N GLN A 366 -9.04 -17.71 0.57
CA GLN A 366 -8.44 -16.49 1.09
C GLN A 366 -7.23 -16.07 0.25
N ASN A 367 -6.43 -17.03 -0.19
CA ASN A 367 -5.34 -16.77 -1.13
C ASN A 367 -5.83 -16.23 -2.46
N LEU A 368 -6.86 -16.85 -3.05
CA LEU A 368 -7.51 -16.36 -4.27
C LEU A 368 -8.00 -14.91 -4.11
N ALA A 369 -8.66 -14.60 -3.00
CA ALA A 369 -9.16 -13.25 -2.74
C ALA A 369 -8.03 -12.22 -2.69
N ALA A 370 -6.93 -12.54 -2.00
CA ALA A 370 -5.76 -11.68 -1.89
C ALA A 370 -5.06 -11.47 -3.23
N LEU A 371 -4.80 -12.54 -3.99
CA LEU A 371 -4.17 -12.45 -5.31
C LEU A 371 -5.04 -11.67 -6.29
N ARG A 372 -6.34 -11.96 -6.35
CA ARG A 372 -7.27 -11.25 -7.22
C ARG A 372 -7.32 -9.75 -6.91
N ALA A 373 -7.29 -9.37 -5.63
CA ALA A 373 -7.25 -7.96 -5.22
C ALA A 373 -5.94 -7.28 -5.61
N LEU A 374 -4.80 -7.98 -5.54
CA LEU A 374 -3.49 -7.45 -5.93
C LEU A 374 -3.35 -7.18 -7.43
N VAL A 375 -3.92 -8.04 -8.27
CA VAL A 375 -3.76 -7.95 -9.73
C VAL A 375 -4.81 -7.06 -10.40
N THR A 376 -5.87 -6.67 -9.68
CA THR A 376 -6.91 -5.76 -10.20
C THR A 376 -6.73 -4.36 -9.62
N GLU A 377 -7.28 -4.08 -8.45
CA GLU A 377 -7.38 -2.70 -7.93
C GLU A 377 -6.29 -2.32 -6.93
N GLY A 378 -5.40 -3.25 -6.56
CA GLY A 378 -4.52 -3.13 -5.41
C GLY A 378 -5.29 -3.22 -4.08
N ILE A 379 -4.71 -3.91 -3.08
CA ILE A 379 -5.37 -4.14 -1.77
C ILE A 379 -5.77 -2.83 -1.06
N GLN A 380 -5.04 -1.75 -1.32
CA GLN A 380 -5.19 -0.48 -0.61
C GLN A 380 -6.58 0.13 -0.78
N ARG A 381 -7.19 0.12 -1.97
CA ARG A 381 -8.50 0.79 -2.18
C ARG A 381 -9.64 0.14 -1.38
N GLY A 382 -9.69 -1.19 -1.33
CA GLY A 382 -10.70 -1.94 -0.55
C GLY A 382 -10.49 -1.82 0.96
N HIS A 383 -9.24 -1.90 1.41
CA HIS A 383 -8.88 -1.74 2.83
C HIS A 383 -9.10 -0.29 3.32
N MET A 384 -8.75 0.70 2.50
CA MET A 384 -9.00 2.12 2.75
C MET A 384 -10.48 2.41 2.90
N MET A 385 -11.37 1.77 2.12
CA MET A 385 -12.81 2.01 2.25
C MET A 385 -13.37 1.53 3.60
N LEU A 386 -12.94 0.35 4.07
CA LEU A 386 -13.34 -0.17 5.38
C LEU A 386 -12.71 0.62 6.53
N HIS A 387 -11.44 1.01 6.39
CA HIS A 387 -10.75 1.84 7.37
C HIS A 387 -11.41 3.24 7.46
N ALA A 388 -11.70 3.87 6.33
CA ALA A 388 -12.43 5.14 6.24
C ALA A 388 -13.81 5.04 6.86
N ARG A 389 -14.52 3.92 6.66
CA ARG A 389 -15.82 3.68 7.31
C ARG A 389 -15.71 3.55 8.82
N SER A 390 -14.69 2.87 9.34
CA SER A 390 -14.42 2.78 10.78
C SER A 390 -14.09 4.15 11.38
N VAL A 391 -13.26 4.93 10.69
CA VAL A 391 -12.89 6.30 11.10
C VAL A 391 -14.08 7.26 11.06
N ALA A 392 -14.90 7.23 10.00
CA ALA A 392 -16.11 8.03 9.88
C ALA A 392 -17.13 7.68 10.98
N SER A 393 -17.30 6.40 11.28
CA SER A 393 -18.19 5.94 12.37
C SER A 393 -17.68 6.42 13.73
N SER A 394 -16.36 6.31 13.97
CA SER A 394 -15.70 6.79 15.20
C SER A 394 -15.76 8.31 15.36
N ALA A 395 -15.84 9.04 14.24
CA ALA A 395 -16.04 10.49 14.23
C ALA A 395 -17.48 10.93 14.50
N GLY A 396 -18.43 9.99 14.59
CA GLY A 396 -19.84 10.27 14.88
C GLY A 396 -20.69 10.57 13.64
N ALA A 397 -20.26 10.16 12.45
CA ALA A 397 -21.04 10.36 11.23
C ALA A 397 -22.41 9.63 11.32
N PRO A 398 -23.55 10.34 11.14
CA PRO A 398 -24.86 9.69 11.13
C PRO A 398 -25.00 8.74 9.93
N PRO A 399 -25.82 7.67 10.02
CA PRO A 399 -25.92 6.63 8.98
C PRO A 399 -26.20 7.17 7.57
N GLU A 400 -26.92 8.28 7.48
CA GLU A 400 -27.32 8.95 6.23
C GLU A 400 -26.15 9.64 5.52
N LEU A 401 -25.22 10.24 6.27
CA LEU A 401 -24.04 10.95 5.75
C LEU A 401 -22.80 10.07 5.65
N LEU A 402 -22.82 8.89 6.27
CA LEU A 402 -21.69 7.97 6.32
C LEU A 402 -21.11 7.62 4.93
N PRO A 403 -21.91 7.35 3.87
CA PRO A 403 -21.35 7.07 2.54
C PRO A 403 -20.56 8.25 1.97
N GLU A 404 -21.10 9.46 2.07
CA GLU A 404 -20.50 10.68 1.50
C GLU A 404 -19.26 11.12 2.29
N VAL A 405 -19.26 10.97 3.62
CA VAL A 405 -18.07 11.22 4.46
C VAL A 405 -16.96 10.23 4.12
N VAL A 406 -17.27 8.95 3.92
CA VAL A 406 -16.29 7.92 3.54
C VAL A 406 -15.67 8.21 2.18
N GLU A 407 -16.49 8.59 1.19
CA GLU A 407 -16.03 8.96 -0.14
C GLU A 407 -15.08 10.16 -0.09
N ARG A 408 -15.50 11.25 0.57
CA ARG A 408 -14.67 12.46 0.73
C ARG A 408 -13.39 12.21 1.55
N LEU A 409 -13.41 11.29 2.52
CA LEU A 409 -12.21 10.88 3.25
C LEU A 409 -11.21 10.17 2.33
N ILE A 410 -11.69 9.28 1.47
CA ILE A 410 -10.85 8.56 0.51
C ILE A 410 -10.27 9.55 -0.51
N ASP A 411 -11.11 10.44 -1.06
CA ASP A 411 -10.69 11.46 -2.03
C ASP A 411 -9.69 12.45 -1.45
N SER A 412 -9.83 12.77 -0.16
CA SER A 412 -8.87 13.65 0.54
C SER A 412 -7.50 13.01 0.74
N GLY A 413 -7.38 11.68 0.66
CA GLY A 413 -6.18 10.93 1.04
C GLY A 413 -5.93 10.87 2.56
N GLU A 414 -6.74 11.55 3.38
CA GLU A 414 -6.54 11.74 4.82
C GLU A 414 -7.60 11.01 5.66
N ILE A 415 -7.39 9.71 5.90
CA ILE A 415 -8.30 8.88 6.71
C ILE A 415 -8.03 9.08 8.22
N LYS A 416 -8.42 10.24 8.76
CA LYS A 416 -8.27 10.61 10.17
C LYS A 416 -9.58 11.10 10.77
N ILE A 417 -9.76 10.91 12.09
CA ILE A 417 -10.98 11.29 12.81
C ILE A 417 -11.24 12.80 12.70
N TRP A 418 -10.20 13.64 12.76
CA TRP A 418 -10.36 15.10 12.63
C TRP A 418 -10.83 15.51 11.22
N LYS A 419 -10.32 14.86 10.17
CA LYS A 419 -10.74 15.12 8.78
C LYS A 419 -12.18 14.70 8.55
N ALA A 420 -12.60 13.59 9.15
CA ALA A 420 -13.98 13.13 9.10
C ALA A 420 -14.94 14.14 9.75
N LYS A 421 -14.52 14.79 10.85
CA LYS A 421 -15.27 15.87 11.50
C LYS A 421 -15.35 17.13 10.65
N GLU A 422 -14.23 17.55 10.05
CA GLU A 422 -14.19 18.68 9.12
C GLU A 422 -15.16 18.47 7.94
N ILE A 423 -15.14 17.28 7.34
CA ILE A 423 -16.06 16.93 6.23
C ILE A 423 -17.52 16.97 6.68
N LEU A 424 -17.82 16.46 7.89
CA LEU A 424 -19.16 16.55 8.49
C LEU A 424 -19.61 18.00 8.68
N ASP A 425 -18.74 18.86 9.19
CA ASP A 425 -19.03 20.29 9.39
C ASP A 425 -19.26 20.99 8.04
N THR A 426 -18.51 20.62 7.01
CA THR A 426 -18.67 21.17 5.65
C THR A 426 -19.96 20.72 4.98
N LEU A 427 -20.38 19.47 5.21
CA LEU A 427 -21.66 18.93 4.73
C LEU A 427 -22.86 19.56 5.45
N GLN A 428 -22.63 20.15 6.62
CA GLN A 428 -23.65 20.80 7.44
C GLN A 428 -23.71 22.33 7.25
N GLY A 429 -22.87 22.93 6.39
CA GLY A 429 -22.84 24.38 6.15
C GLY A 429 -22.82 24.80 4.67
N PRO A 430 -23.46 25.92 4.27
CA PRO A 430 -23.44 26.40 2.89
C PRO A 430 -22.11 27.07 2.52
N SER A 431 -21.35 26.47 1.61
CA SER A 431 -20.11 27.03 1.04
C SER A 431 -20.41 28.19 0.07
N ARG A 432 -19.72 29.34 0.26
CA ARG A 432 -19.68 30.46 -0.69
C ARG A 432 -18.23 30.71 -1.11
N MET A 433 -17.91 30.40 -2.37
CA MET A 433 -16.80 31.03 -3.09
C MET A 433 -17.39 31.86 -4.23
N ALA A 434 -17.10 33.16 -4.27
CA ALA A 434 -17.55 34.09 -5.31
C ALA A 434 -16.37 34.88 -5.90
N GLY A 435 -16.24 34.84 -7.24
CA GLY A 435 -15.66 35.83 -8.17
C GLY A 435 -14.32 36.54 -7.85
N PHE A 436 -13.29 36.26 -8.66
CA PHE A 436 -12.01 36.99 -8.77
C PHE A 436 -12.02 38.07 -9.89
N ASP A 437 -13.12 38.82 -10.08
CA ASP A 437 -13.24 39.79 -11.20
C ASP A 437 -12.37 41.06 -11.07
N GLN A 438 -11.72 41.29 -9.93
CA GLN A 438 -10.75 42.38 -9.70
C GLN A 438 -9.56 41.86 -8.86
N ALA A 439 -8.67 41.10 -9.49
CA ALA A 439 -7.54 40.45 -8.82
C ALA A 439 -6.19 40.95 -9.38
N GLY A 440 -5.19 41.08 -8.51
CA GLY A 440 -3.81 41.22 -8.93
C GLY A 440 -3.32 39.90 -9.55
N VAL A 441 -2.69 39.97 -10.71
CA VAL A 441 -2.22 38.79 -11.46
C VAL A 441 -0.70 38.78 -11.51
N GLY A 442 -0.10 37.63 -11.21
CA GLY A 442 1.32 37.35 -11.46
C GLY A 442 1.49 36.17 -12.39
N TYR A 443 2.35 36.31 -13.40
CA TYR A 443 2.63 35.25 -14.35
C TYR A 443 3.71 34.30 -13.82
N GLY A 444 3.57 33.01 -14.10
CA GLY A 444 4.63 32.03 -13.85
C GLY A 444 5.67 32.08 -14.96
N LYS A 445 6.70 31.24 -14.86
CA LYS A 445 7.73 31.14 -15.90
C LYS A 445 7.99 29.73 -16.37
N VAL A 446 8.39 29.66 -17.63
CA VAL A 446 9.25 28.62 -18.17
C VAL A 446 10.44 29.28 -18.84
N ILE A 447 11.61 28.67 -18.70
CA ILE A 447 12.81 29.04 -19.45
C ILE A 447 12.97 28.00 -20.55
N LEU A 448 13.01 28.45 -21.80
CA LEU A 448 13.20 27.58 -22.96
C LEU A 448 14.67 27.18 -23.08
N LEU A 449 15.57 28.15 -22.93
CA LEU A 449 17.03 27.99 -22.98
C LEU A 449 17.71 29.07 -22.12
N GLY A 450 18.89 28.78 -21.58
CA GLY A 450 19.73 29.75 -20.85
C GLY A 450 19.67 29.66 -19.32
N GLU A 451 19.06 28.61 -18.76
CA GLU A 451 19.05 28.38 -17.31
C GLU A 451 20.46 28.26 -16.74
N HIS A 452 20.62 28.73 -15.50
CA HIS A 452 21.89 28.85 -14.77
C HIS A 452 22.90 29.81 -15.40
N ALA A 453 23.18 29.72 -16.71
CA ALA A 453 24.11 30.58 -17.41
C ALA A 453 23.72 32.08 -17.35
N VAL A 454 22.42 32.39 -17.30
CA VAL A 454 21.92 33.77 -17.17
C VAL A 454 22.41 34.49 -15.90
N VAL A 455 22.69 33.75 -14.82
CA VAL A 455 23.26 34.32 -13.58
C VAL A 455 24.67 34.85 -13.83
N TYR A 456 25.38 34.27 -14.80
CA TYR A 456 26.76 34.57 -15.19
C TYR A 456 26.86 35.46 -16.44
N GLY A 457 25.76 36.13 -16.81
CA GLY A 457 25.74 37.13 -17.90
C GLY A 457 25.43 36.56 -19.29
N SER A 458 25.04 35.29 -19.42
CA SER A 458 24.52 34.73 -20.67
C SER A 458 23.06 35.13 -20.92
N HIS A 459 22.59 34.94 -22.16
CA HIS A 459 21.21 35.14 -22.55
C HIS A 459 20.33 33.96 -22.10
N ALA A 460 19.08 34.26 -21.78
CA ALA A 460 18.02 33.28 -21.59
C ALA A 460 16.76 33.66 -22.36
N ILE A 461 16.09 32.64 -22.87
CA ILE A 461 14.75 32.77 -23.46
C ILE A 461 13.75 32.33 -22.39
N ALA A 462 12.91 33.25 -21.94
CA ALA A 462 11.87 32.95 -20.98
C ALA A 462 10.50 33.32 -21.53
N ALA A 463 9.50 32.54 -21.14
CA ALA A 463 8.12 32.73 -21.53
C ALA A 463 7.17 32.61 -20.32
N PRO A 464 6.07 33.38 -20.33
CA PRO A 464 5.13 33.37 -19.23
C PRO A 464 4.32 32.07 -19.23
N VAL A 465 4.00 31.58 -18.04
CA VAL A 465 2.93 30.59 -17.84
C VAL A 465 1.67 31.36 -17.44
N PRO A 466 0.61 31.37 -18.27
CA PRO A 466 -0.61 32.13 -17.99
C PRO A 466 -1.26 31.75 -16.66
N LEU A 467 -1.89 32.74 -16.00
CA LEU A 467 -2.75 32.57 -14.81
C LEU A 467 -2.11 31.89 -13.59
N ALA A 468 -0.78 31.94 -13.43
CA ALA A 468 -0.10 31.22 -12.36
C ALA A 468 -0.61 31.57 -10.95
N ILE A 469 -0.76 32.86 -10.61
CA ILE A 469 -1.27 33.29 -9.29
C ILE A 469 -2.18 34.51 -9.42
N GLN A 470 -3.35 34.44 -8.77
CA GLN A 470 -4.26 35.57 -8.59
C GLN A 470 -4.38 35.90 -7.10
N SER A 471 -4.35 37.19 -6.78
CA SER A 471 -4.47 37.68 -5.40
C SER A 471 -5.58 38.72 -5.29
N LYS A 472 -6.33 38.67 -4.21
CA LYS A 472 -7.37 39.65 -3.87
C LYS A 472 -7.17 40.15 -2.45
N VAL A 473 -7.25 41.46 -2.30
CA VAL A 473 -7.14 42.13 -1.00
C VAL A 473 -8.51 42.69 -0.61
N SER A 474 -8.84 42.60 0.68
CA SER A 474 -10.00 43.25 1.28
C SER A 474 -9.64 43.77 2.67
N SER A 475 -10.30 44.83 3.12
CA SER A 475 -10.11 45.34 4.49
C SER A 475 -10.85 44.46 5.50
N THR A 476 -10.27 44.26 6.68
CA THR A 476 -10.89 43.49 7.78
C THR A 476 -10.94 44.27 9.07
N ALA A 477 -11.90 43.91 9.94
CA ALA A 477 -11.91 44.35 11.33
C ALA A 477 -10.93 43.47 12.13
N GLY A 478 -9.88 44.06 12.69
CA GLY A 478 -8.84 43.36 13.45
C GLY A 478 -7.47 44.04 13.31
N GLU A 479 -6.41 43.34 13.71
CA GLU A 479 -5.02 43.75 13.52
C GLU A 479 -4.29 42.72 12.63
N GLY A 480 -3.43 43.21 11.73
CA GLY A 480 -2.54 42.38 10.91
C GLY A 480 -3.15 41.82 9.62
N VAL A 481 -2.48 40.80 9.06
CA VAL A 481 -2.79 40.17 7.77
C VAL A 481 -3.44 38.81 8.01
N HIS A 482 -4.63 38.62 7.43
CA HIS A 482 -5.30 37.33 7.33
C HIS A 482 -5.04 36.73 5.94
N LEU A 483 -4.22 35.69 5.86
CA LEU A 483 -3.79 35.06 4.62
C LEU A 483 -4.56 33.76 4.38
N LEU A 484 -5.20 33.65 3.20
CA LEU A 484 -5.94 32.46 2.78
C LEU A 484 -5.42 31.95 1.44
N ILE A 485 -4.88 30.72 1.42
CA ILE A 485 -4.45 30.01 0.21
C ILE A 485 -5.03 28.58 0.23
N PRO A 486 -6.31 28.38 -0.16
CA PRO A 486 -7.01 27.10 0.02
C PRO A 486 -6.31 25.92 -0.65
N ARG A 487 -5.79 26.11 -1.88
CA ARG A 487 -5.09 25.07 -2.65
C ARG A 487 -3.75 24.64 -2.05
N TRP A 488 -3.16 25.44 -1.17
CA TRP A 488 -1.94 25.08 -0.44
C TRP A 488 -2.22 24.73 1.03
N GLY A 489 -3.50 24.72 1.45
CA GLY A 489 -3.90 24.44 2.82
C GLY A 489 -3.44 25.49 3.83
N VAL A 490 -3.27 26.75 3.40
CA VAL A 490 -2.79 27.84 4.28
C VAL A 490 -3.97 28.73 4.68
N GLU A 491 -4.21 28.83 5.99
CA GLU A 491 -5.07 29.84 6.61
C GLU A 491 -4.37 30.38 7.87
N ASP A 492 -3.74 31.54 7.74
CA ASP A 492 -2.85 32.10 8.77
C ASP A 492 -3.20 33.55 9.11
N ARG A 493 -2.86 33.97 10.34
CA ARG A 493 -2.93 35.37 10.78
C ARG A 493 -1.59 35.81 11.36
N PHE A 494 -1.05 36.93 10.86
CA PHE A 494 0.23 37.46 11.33
C PHE A 494 0.28 39.00 11.30
N ALA A 495 1.09 39.59 12.18
CA ALA A 495 1.37 41.02 12.15
C ALA A 495 2.47 41.33 11.11
N PRO A 496 2.33 42.36 10.26
CA PRO A 496 3.37 42.75 9.29
C PRO A 496 4.72 43.08 9.95
N THR A 497 4.70 43.60 11.17
CA THR A 497 5.88 43.97 11.96
C THR A 497 6.26 42.86 12.95
N GLY A 498 7.48 42.32 12.84
CA GLY A 498 8.02 41.30 13.76
C GLY A 498 8.92 40.25 13.09
N GLU A 499 9.36 39.25 13.85
CA GLU A 499 10.06 38.08 13.30
C GLU A 499 9.05 37.13 12.62
N HIS A 500 9.33 36.78 11.36
CA HIS A 500 8.46 35.96 10.53
C HIS A 500 8.96 34.52 10.45
N ARG A 501 8.07 33.56 10.70
CA ARG A 501 8.40 32.11 10.77
C ARG A 501 8.62 31.44 9.41
N ASN A 502 8.12 32.03 8.32
CA ASN A 502 8.23 31.47 6.97
C ASN A 502 8.53 32.57 5.94
N SER A 503 9.11 32.18 4.80
CA SER A 503 9.49 33.11 3.72
C SER A 503 8.29 33.81 3.08
N LEU A 504 7.12 33.18 3.13
CA LEU A 504 5.86 33.73 2.61
C LEU A 504 5.41 34.98 3.38
N HIS A 505 5.39 34.90 4.72
CA HIS A 505 5.04 36.01 5.60
C HIS A 505 6.06 37.14 5.48
N GLN A 506 7.35 36.80 5.38
CA GLN A 506 8.42 37.77 5.19
C GLN A 506 8.24 38.56 3.88
N SER A 507 7.95 37.90 2.76
CA SER A 507 7.73 38.59 1.49
C SER A 507 6.49 39.50 1.53
N ILE A 508 5.38 39.03 2.11
CA ILE A 508 4.15 39.84 2.22
C ILE A 508 4.36 41.04 3.16
N ALA A 509 5.02 40.84 4.31
CA ALA A 509 5.36 41.91 5.24
C ALA A 509 6.25 42.97 4.60
N LEU A 510 7.28 42.56 3.85
CA LEU A 510 8.15 43.47 3.13
C LEU A 510 7.40 44.30 2.09
N ILE A 511 6.48 43.68 1.33
CA ILE A 511 5.63 44.38 0.37
C ILE A 511 4.80 45.46 1.08
N LEU A 512 4.15 45.12 2.19
CA LEU A 512 3.32 46.06 2.94
C LEU A 512 4.15 47.19 3.56
N ASP A 513 5.34 46.90 4.08
CA ASP A 513 6.26 47.90 4.64
C ASP A 513 6.73 48.89 3.56
N ARG A 514 7.19 48.38 2.41
CA ARG A 514 7.66 49.20 1.28
C ARG A 514 6.57 50.09 0.69
N LEU A 515 5.32 49.67 0.78
CA LEU A 515 4.16 50.45 0.34
C LEU A 515 3.60 51.36 1.44
N GLY A 516 4.17 51.37 2.65
CA GLY A 516 3.72 52.19 3.77
C GLY A 516 2.39 51.72 4.40
N LEU A 517 2.06 50.44 4.25
CA LEU A 517 0.78 49.84 4.63
C LEU A 517 0.87 48.85 5.80
N ALA A 518 2.00 48.77 6.50
CA ALA A 518 2.23 47.84 7.60
C ALA A 518 1.25 48.00 8.79
N SER A 519 0.59 49.14 8.93
CA SER A 519 -0.40 49.42 9.98
C SER A 519 -1.85 49.05 9.61
N TYR A 520 -2.11 48.63 8.37
CA TYR A 520 -3.45 48.33 7.89
C TYR A 520 -3.81 46.85 8.10
N ALA A 521 -5.03 46.60 8.56
CA ALA A 521 -5.58 45.25 8.67
C ALA A 521 -6.21 44.81 7.33
N ILE A 522 -5.67 43.73 6.75
CA ILE A 522 -6.10 43.22 5.44
C ILE A 522 -6.35 41.72 5.48
N ARG A 523 -7.29 41.27 4.64
CA ARG A 523 -7.45 39.88 4.23
C ARG A 523 -6.94 39.72 2.81
N LEU A 524 -5.95 38.84 2.66
CA LEU A 524 -5.29 38.50 1.42
C LEU A 524 -5.70 37.07 1.03
N GLU A 525 -6.46 36.96 -0.06
CA GLU A 525 -6.84 35.68 -0.65
C GLU A 525 -5.99 35.42 -1.89
N VAL A 526 -5.33 34.27 -1.94
CA VAL A 526 -4.45 33.87 -3.05
C VAL A 526 -4.98 32.59 -3.68
N ALA A 527 -5.19 32.63 -4.99
CA ALA A 527 -5.58 31.51 -5.82
C ALA A 527 -4.42 31.10 -6.74
N PRO A 528 -3.59 30.12 -6.34
CA PRO A 528 -2.54 29.59 -7.19
C PRO A 528 -3.11 28.55 -8.18
N HIS A 529 -2.79 28.72 -9.46
CA HIS A 529 -3.03 27.72 -10.50
C HIS A 529 -1.79 26.87 -10.78
N VAL A 530 -0.65 27.20 -10.16
CA VAL A 530 0.57 26.40 -10.16
C VAL A 530 0.85 25.78 -8.78
N PRO A 531 1.30 24.52 -8.70
CA PRO A 531 1.75 23.91 -7.45
C PRO A 531 2.96 24.62 -6.85
N ARG A 532 3.09 24.57 -5.52
CA ARG A 532 4.18 25.20 -4.77
C ARG A 532 5.53 24.56 -5.11
N ALA A 533 6.60 25.36 -5.15
CA ALA A 533 8.00 24.93 -5.23
C ALA A 533 8.42 24.06 -6.44
N MET A 534 7.73 24.19 -7.59
CA MET A 534 8.01 23.38 -8.79
C MET A 534 8.94 24.05 -9.83
N GLY A 535 9.64 25.14 -9.49
CA GLY A 535 10.57 25.81 -10.41
C GLY A 535 9.92 26.73 -11.46
N LEU A 536 8.60 26.95 -11.40
CA LEU A 536 7.82 27.74 -12.35
C LEU A 536 7.65 29.22 -11.95
N GLY A 537 8.55 29.77 -11.10
CA GLY A 537 8.52 31.18 -10.69
C GLY A 537 7.41 31.57 -9.71
N GLY A 538 6.91 30.63 -8.89
CA GLY A 538 5.81 30.88 -7.97
C GLY A 538 6.06 31.99 -6.93
N SER A 539 7.31 32.21 -6.50
CA SER A 539 7.66 33.28 -5.55
C SER A 539 7.49 34.67 -6.17
N ALA A 540 8.14 34.90 -7.32
CA ALA A 540 8.03 36.15 -8.05
C ALA A 540 6.58 36.41 -8.53
N ALA A 541 5.88 35.39 -9.02
CA ALA A 541 4.47 35.49 -9.40
C ALA A 541 3.58 35.90 -8.22
N LEU A 542 3.85 35.35 -7.03
CA LEU A 542 3.10 35.70 -5.83
C LEU A 542 3.36 37.16 -5.47
N ALA A 543 4.63 37.58 -5.38
CA ALA A 543 5.00 38.95 -5.05
C ALA A 543 4.32 39.97 -5.99
N VAL A 544 4.41 39.75 -7.30
CA VAL A 544 3.74 40.60 -8.31
C VAL A 544 2.22 40.63 -8.11
N SER A 545 1.59 39.46 -7.92
CA SER A 545 0.14 39.37 -7.73
C SER A 545 -0.32 40.13 -6.47
N VAL A 546 0.44 40.05 -5.38
CA VAL A 546 0.14 40.74 -4.11
C VAL A 546 0.37 42.23 -4.26
N ILE A 547 1.49 42.69 -4.83
CA ILE A 547 1.75 44.11 -5.08
C ILE A 547 0.63 44.73 -5.92
N ARG A 548 0.20 44.05 -7.00
CA ARG A 548 -0.91 44.50 -7.84
C ARG A 548 -2.24 44.53 -7.08
N ALA A 549 -2.54 43.49 -6.30
CA ALA A 549 -3.79 43.43 -5.54
C ALA A 549 -3.86 44.53 -4.46
N VAL A 550 -2.74 44.80 -3.78
CA VAL A 550 -2.61 45.90 -2.81
C VAL A 550 -2.74 47.26 -3.51
N SER A 551 -2.04 47.46 -4.64
CA SER A 551 -2.14 48.69 -5.43
C SER A 551 -3.56 48.98 -5.90
N LEU A 552 -4.28 47.95 -6.37
CA LEU A 552 -5.69 48.05 -6.77
C LEU A 552 -6.60 48.40 -5.59
N HIS A 553 -6.44 47.73 -4.44
CA HIS A 553 -7.30 47.95 -3.26
C HIS A 553 -7.12 49.32 -2.63
N PHE A 554 -5.87 49.80 -2.52
CA PHE A 554 -5.55 51.09 -1.92
C PHE A 554 -5.44 52.25 -2.92
N GLY A 555 -5.64 51.99 -4.22
CA GLY A 555 -5.61 53.01 -5.27
C GLY A 555 -4.24 53.67 -5.46
N LEU A 556 -3.15 52.92 -5.32
CA LEU A 556 -1.78 53.45 -5.32
C LEU A 556 -1.27 53.84 -6.73
N GLY A 557 -1.90 53.33 -7.80
CA GLY A 557 -1.57 53.70 -9.17
C GLY A 557 -0.21 53.22 -9.68
N LEU A 558 0.37 52.17 -9.07
CA LEU A 558 1.70 51.66 -9.43
C LEU A 558 1.75 51.17 -10.89
N GLY A 559 2.77 51.62 -11.62
CA GLY A 559 3.09 51.13 -12.96
C GLY A 559 3.85 49.79 -12.94
N ASP A 560 3.91 49.09 -14.08
CA ASP A 560 4.60 47.79 -14.17
C ASP A 560 6.09 47.87 -13.80
N ASP A 561 6.79 48.96 -14.12
CA ASP A 561 8.20 49.14 -13.75
C ASP A 561 8.39 49.21 -12.22
N GLU A 562 7.46 49.85 -11.51
CA GLU A 562 7.48 49.94 -10.05
C GLU A 562 7.14 48.60 -9.40
N VAL A 563 6.15 47.88 -9.96
CA VAL A 563 5.81 46.52 -9.53
C VAL A 563 7.00 45.58 -9.72
N CYS A 564 7.68 45.65 -10.86
CA CYS A 564 8.85 44.83 -11.18
C CYS A 564 10.00 45.11 -10.21
N ARG A 565 10.26 46.39 -9.90
CA ARG A 565 11.30 46.80 -8.94
C ARG A 565 11.02 46.29 -7.53
N LEU A 566 9.79 46.45 -7.04
CA LEU A 566 9.38 45.96 -5.72
C LEU A 566 9.45 44.43 -5.63
N ALA A 567 9.04 43.71 -6.68
CA ALA A 567 9.16 42.26 -6.75
C ALA A 567 10.64 41.80 -6.77
N TYR A 568 11.52 42.52 -7.48
CA TYR A 568 12.97 42.26 -7.46
C TYR A 568 13.57 42.44 -6.06
N GLU A 569 13.21 43.50 -5.34
CA GLU A 569 13.63 43.72 -3.95
C GLU A 569 13.19 42.57 -3.03
N CYS A 570 11.98 42.04 -3.22
CA CYS A 570 11.50 40.88 -2.47
C CYS A 570 12.32 39.62 -2.76
N GLU A 571 12.65 39.37 -4.03
CA GLU A 571 13.47 38.22 -4.44
C GLU A 571 14.91 38.34 -3.92
N MET A 572 15.50 39.54 -3.87
CA MET A 572 16.82 39.76 -3.25
C MET A 572 16.81 39.39 -1.77
N VAL A 573 15.77 39.76 -1.02
CA VAL A 573 15.64 39.42 0.40
C VAL A 573 15.42 37.92 0.60
N ALA A 574 14.65 37.26 -0.27
CA ALA A 574 14.33 35.83 -0.15
C ALA A 574 15.46 34.90 -0.65
N HIS A 575 16.21 35.29 -1.68
CA HIS A 575 17.11 34.41 -2.43
C HIS A 575 18.55 34.95 -2.58
N GLY A 576 18.84 36.15 -2.09
CA GLY A 576 20.17 36.75 -2.06
C GLY A 576 20.60 37.38 -3.39
N ASP A 577 20.91 36.55 -4.39
CA ASP A 577 21.44 36.99 -5.69
C ASP A 577 20.57 36.52 -6.88
N PRO A 578 19.34 37.07 -7.04
CA PRO A 578 18.45 36.69 -8.13
C PRO A 578 18.99 37.18 -9.48
N SER A 579 18.71 36.43 -10.57
CA SER A 579 19.10 36.85 -11.93
C SER A 579 18.29 38.02 -12.48
N GLY A 580 17.12 38.32 -11.90
CA GLY A 580 16.19 39.36 -12.35
C GLY A 580 15.20 38.92 -13.43
N ILE A 581 15.31 37.70 -13.96
CA ILE A 581 14.42 37.20 -15.01
C ILE A 581 13.00 36.89 -14.49
N ASP A 582 12.90 36.42 -13.23
CA ASP A 582 11.66 35.90 -12.65
C ASP A 582 10.66 37.01 -12.37
N ASN A 583 11.08 38.08 -11.69
CA ASN A 583 10.25 39.27 -11.44
C ASN A 583 9.88 40.00 -12.74
N THR A 584 10.81 40.09 -13.70
CA THR A 584 10.57 40.73 -15.00
C THR A 584 9.48 39.98 -15.75
N LEU A 585 9.61 38.67 -15.89
CA LEU A 585 8.62 37.86 -16.59
C LEU A 585 7.27 37.81 -15.86
N ALA A 586 7.29 37.68 -14.52
CA ALA A 586 6.08 37.69 -13.69
C ALA A 586 5.28 39.00 -13.81
N THR A 587 5.97 40.11 -14.07
CA THR A 587 5.36 41.44 -14.24
C THR A 587 4.83 41.64 -15.66
N PHE A 588 5.69 41.55 -16.66
CA PHE A 588 5.34 41.95 -18.03
C PHE A 588 4.54 40.89 -18.80
N GLY A 589 4.66 39.60 -18.43
CA GLY A 589 3.81 38.54 -18.98
C GLY A 589 3.97 38.31 -20.49
N ARG A 590 5.15 38.53 -21.06
CA ARG A 590 5.45 38.35 -22.50
C ARG A 590 6.72 37.53 -22.72
N PRO A 591 6.81 36.72 -23.78
CA PRO A 591 8.06 36.05 -24.15
C PRO A 591 9.20 37.05 -24.34
N MET A 592 10.37 36.76 -23.77
CA MET A 592 11.50 37.69 -23.80
C MET A 592 12.85 36.98 -23.87
N VAL A 593 13.81 37.70 -24.43
CA VAL A 593 15.24 37.42 -24.29
C VAL A 593 15.76 38.31 -23.16
N PHE A 594 16.32 37.69 -22.14
CA PHE A 594 16.85 38.36 -20.97
C PHE A 594 18.35 38.10 -20.85
N ARG A 595 19.12 39.12 -20.49
CA ARG A 595 20.52 38.97 -20.06
C ARG A 595 20.79 39.87 -18.87
N ARG A 596 21.39 39.29 -17.82
CA ARG A 596 21.83 40.03 -16.65
C ARG A 596 22.90 41.07 -17.06
N ALA A 597 22.61 42.34 -16.82
CA ALA A 597 23.47 43.49 -17.07
C ALA A 597 22.98 44.67 -16.21
N GLU A 598 23.72 45.77 -16.17
CA GLU A 598 23.31 47.00 -15.51
C GLU A 598 23.24 48.14 -16.55
N PRO A 599 22.04 48.58 -16.99
CA PRO A 599 20.71 48.00 -16.73
C PRO A 599 20.50 46.63 -17.41
N PRO A 600 19.52 45.82 -16.97
CA PRO A 600 19.27 44.49 -17.56
C PRO A 600 18.87 44.61 -19.02
N PHE A 601 19.38 43.71 -19.86
CA PHE A 601 18.97 43.63 -21.25
C PHE A 601 17.68 42.81 -21.33
N VAL A 602 16.61 43.44 -21.78
CA VAL A 602 15.31 42.80 -22.01
C VAL A 602 14.87 43.14 -23.43
N ARG A 603 14.60 42.10 -24.23
CA ARG A 603 14.06 42.24 -25.58
C ARG A 603 12.84 41.34 -25.71
N GLU A 604 11.71 41.90 -26.11
CA GLU A 604 10.52 41.09 -26.44
C GLU A 604 10.86 40.12 -27.58
N LEU A 605 10.54 38.84 -27.36
CA LEU A 605 10.78 37.78 -28.33
C LEU A 605 9.54 37.64 -29.20
N ARG A 606 9.69 37.89 -30.51
CA ARG A 606 8.59 37.72 -31.45
C ARG A 606 8.34 36.23 -31.67
N VAL A 607 7.17 35.76 -31.28
CA VAL A 607 6.73 34.39 -31.49
C VAL A 607 5.64 34.40 -32.57
N PRO A 608 5.90 33.93 -33.81
CA PRO A 608 4.95 34.09 -34.92
C PRO A 608 3.61 33.38 -34.74
N ARG A 609 3.60 32.27 -33.99
CA ARG A 609 2.43 31.43 -33.68
C ARG A 609 2.64 30.80 -32.28
N PRO A 610 1.58 30.45 -31.53
CA PRO A 610 1.76 29.84 -30.22
C PRO A 610 2.49 28.50 -30.30
N ILE A 611 3.51 28.32 -29.47
CA ILE A 611 4.35 27.12 -29.41
C ILE A 611 3.71 26.12 -28.43
N PRO A 612 3.33 24.91 -28.88
CA PRO A 612 2.77 23.89 -28.01
C PRO A 612 3.84 23.28 -27.10
N ILE A 613 3.70 23.48 -25.79
CA ILE A 613 4.63 22.98 -24.78
C ILE A 613 3.91 22.14 -23.73
N VAL A 614 4.54 21.06 -23.28
CA VAL A 614 4.13 20.32 -22.08
C VAL A 614 5.06 20.67 -20.93
N VAL A 615 4.47 20.97 -19.77
CA VAL A 615 5.18 21.12 -18.50
C VAL A 615 4.95 19.85 -17.67
N GLY A 616 6.01 19.09 -17.43
CA GLY A 616 6.00 17.88 -16.58
C GLY A 616 6.57 18.17 -15.20
N MET A 617 5.94 17.66 -14.15
CA MET A 617 6.32 17.91 -12.76
C MET A 617 6.76 16.62 -12.07
N THR A 618 7.96 16.64 -11.49
CA THR A 618 8.57 15.49 -10.79
C THR A 618 7.87 15.14 -9.47
N GLY A 619 7.15 16.09 -8.87
CA GLY A 619 6.61 15.96 -7.51
C GLY A 619 7.64 16.17 -6.40
N VAL A 620 8.92 16.37 -6.75
CA VAL A 620 10.01 16.70 -5.81
C VAL A 620 10.18 18.22 -5.77
N GLU A 621 10.13 18.81 -4.58
CA GLU A 621 10.35 20.25 -4.42
C GLU A 621 11.78 20.65 -4.83
N SER A 622 11.90 21.67 -5.68
CA SER A 622 13.21 22.18 -6.09
C SER A 622 13.79 23.08 -5.00
N LEU A 623 15.00 22.74 -4.53
CA LEU A 623 15.82 23.64 -3.72
C LEU A 623 16.68 24.53 -4.64
N THR A 624 16.05 25.43 -5.39
CA THR A 624 16.73 26.29 -6.39
C THR A 624 17.96 27.01 -5.83
N ALA A 625 17.89 27.53 -4.60
CA ALA A 625 19.03 28.17 -3.94
C ALA A 625 20.22 27.21 -3.71
N ARG A 626 19.94 25.93 -3.36
CA ARG A 626 20.98 24.91 -3.19
C ARG A 626 21.62 24.55 -4.52
N MET A 627 20.84 24.45 -5.60
CA MET A 627 21.37 24.14 -6.94
C MET A 627 22.27 25.28 -7.44
N VAL A 628 21.82 26.53 -7.33
CA VAL A 628 22.62 27.71 -7.71
C VAL A 628 23.90 27.81 -6.87
N ALA A 629 23.83 27.57 -5.56
CA ALA A 629 25.00 27.54 -4.69
C ALA A 629 25.98 26.42 -5.07
N GLY A 630 25.46 25.24 -5.44
CA GLY A 630 26.26 24.10 -5.91
C GLY A 630 27.01 24.43 -7.21
N VAL A 631 26.32 25.04 -8.18
CA VAL A 631 26.94 25.49 -9.44
C VAL A 631 27.99 26.58 -9.17
N ARG A 632 27.72 27.53 -8.27
CA ARG A 632 28.68 28.57 -7.86
C ARG A 632 29.95 27.99 -7.26
N ALA A 633 29.82 27.06 -6.30
CA ALA A 633 30.96 26.41 -5.68
C ALA A 633 31.79 25.61 -6.70
N ALA A 634 31.13 24.95 -7.66
CA ALA A 634 31.82 24.20 -8.69
C ALA A 634 32.51 25.10 -9.74
N TRP A 635 31.91 26.25 -10.07
CA TRP A 635 32.53 27.29 -10.89
C TRP A 635 33.76 27.88 -10.19
N GLU A 636 33.68 28.24 -8.91
CA GLU A 636 34.83 28.76 -8.13
C GLU A 636 35.99 27.75 -8.07
N HIS A 637 35.67 26.45 -8.07
CA HIS A 637 36.68 25.39 -8.11
C HIS A 637 37.33 25.22 -9.49
N ASN A 638 36.58 25.39 -10.58
CA ASN A 638 37.11 25.31 -11.95
C ASN A 638 36.47 26.34 -12.91
N PRO A 639 36.88 27.61 -12.84
CA PRO A 639 36.21 28.68 -13.59
C PRO A 639 36.26 28.44 -15.10
N SER A 640 37.42 28.02 -15.61
CA SER A 640 37.63 27.83 -17.05
C SER A 640 36.70 26.80 -17.70
N LEU A 641 36.33 25.74 -16.95
CA LEU A 641 35.44 24.70 -17.45
C LEU A 641 34.00 25.21 -17.50
N TYR A 642 33.54 25.79 -16.39
CA TYR A 642 32.17 26.27 -16.26
C TYR A 642 31.90 27.48 -17.17
N GLU A 643 32.87 28.37 -17.37
CA GLU A 643 32.76 29.47 -18.36
C GLU A 643 32.60 28.96 -19.79
N ARG A 644 33.23 27.83 -20.16
CA ARG A 644 32.98 27.18 -21.45
C ARG A 644 31.55 26.64 -21.52
N LEU A 645 31.06 25.97 -20.48
CA LEU A 645 29.69 25.47 -20.42
C LEU A 645 28.66 26.61 -20.53
N PHE A 646 28.86 27.72 -19.81
CA PHE A 646 27.98 28.89 -19.89
C PHE A 646 28.00 29.57 -21.26
N ARG A 647 29.15 29.56 -21.95
CA ARG A 647 29.26 30.05 -23.32
C ARG A 647 28.52 29.16 -24.32
N GLU A 648 28.62 27.84 -24.19
CA GLU A 648 27.86 26.92 -25.04
C GLU A 648 26.35 27.08 -24.81
N ILE A 649 25.91 27.20 -23.55
CA ILE A 649 24.50 27.49 -23.24
C ILE A 649 24.05 28.84 -23.86
N ASP A 650 24.91 29.87 -23.84
CA ASP A 650 24.63 31.17 -24.47
C ASP A 650 24.45 31.07 -25.99
N VAL A 651 25.32 30.30 -26.65
CA VAL A 651 25.21 30.03 -28.10
C VAL A 651 23.87 29.35 -28.41
N LEU A 652 23.52 28.30 -27.66
CA LEU A 652 22.24 27.61 -27.83
C LEU A 652 21.06 28.56 -27.62
N ALA A 653 21.10 29.43 -26.61
CA ALA A 653 20.05 30.42 -26.37
C ALA A 653 19.91 31.39 -27.55
N LEU A 654 21.01 31.91 -28.10
CA LEU A 654 20.97 32.82 -29.25
C LEU A 654 20.51 32.13 -30.55
N GLU A 655 20.83 30.85 -30.74
CA GLU A 655 20.29 30.05 -31.84
C GLU A 655 18.81 29.74 -31.64
N GLY A 656 18.40 29.47 -30.40
CA GLY A 656 17.01 29.26 -30.02
C GLY A 656 16.13 30.47 -30.29
N VAL A 657 16.68 31.69 -30.13
CA VAL A 657 15.98 32.93 -30.51
C VAL A 657 15.64 32.91 -31.99
N LYS A 658 16.60 32.55 -32.85
CA LYS A 658 16.37 32.45 -34.30
C LYS A 658 15.36 31.34 -34.63
N ALA A 659 15.46 30.20 -33.95
CA ALA A 659 14.53 29.08 -34.12
C ALA A 659 13.09 29.48 -33.77
N VAL A 660 12.88 30.20 -32.65
CA VAL A 660 11.57 30.71 -32.25
C VAL A 660 11.04 31.75 -33.25
N GLU A 661 11.86 32.73 -33.64
CA GLU A 661 11.44 33.81 -34.55
C GLU A 661 11.13 33.31 -35.97
N THR A 662 11.78 32.23 -36.41
CA THR A 662 11.50 31.55 -37.69
C THR A 662 10.48 30.41 -37.58
N TYR A 663 9.98 30.14 -36.37
CA TYR A 663 9.06 29.05 -36.06
C TYR A 663 9.57 27.65 -36.44
N ASN A 664 10.88 27.42 -36.30
CA ASN A 664 11.51 26.12 -36.49
C ASN A 664 11.53 25.34 -35.18
N LEU A 665 10.42 24.65 -34.87
CA LEU A 665 10.25 23.92 -33.61
C LEU A 665 11.12 22.67 -33.48
N GLU A 666 11.45 22.02 -34.60
CA GLU A 666 12.39 20.89 -34.62
C GLU A 666 13.78 21.33 -34.17
N MET A 667 14.29 22.42 -34.78
CA MET A 667 15.56 23.02 -34.37
C MET A 667 15.52 23.47 -32.90
N LEU A 668 14.43 24.11 -32.45
CA LEU A 668 14.27 24.47 -31.03
C LEU A 668 14.36 23.23 -30.12
N GLY A 669 13.71 22.14 -30.51
CA GLY A 669 13.75 20.86 -29.79
C GLY A 669 15.15 20.26 -29.72
N GLU A 670 15.88 20.24 -30.84
CA GLU A 670 17.29 19.79 -30.89
C GLU A 670 18.17 20.61 -29.93
N LEU A 671 18.06 21.95 -29.97
CA LEU A 671 18.79 22.84 -29.07
C LEU A 671 18.44 22.60 -27.60
N MET A 672 17.17 22.36 -27.28
CA MET A 672 16.73 21.99 -25.92
C MET A 672 17.36 20.68 -25.46
N ASN A 673 17.46 19.68 -26.34
CA ASN A 673 18.05 18.39 -26.01
C ASN A 673 19.55 18.50 -25.71
N VAL A 674 20.29 19.28 -26.51
CA VAL A 674 21.71 19.57 -26.27
C VAL A 674 21.87 20.37 -24.96
N CYS A 675 21.02 21.37 -24.74
CA CYS A 675 21.04 22.17 -23.52
C CYS A 675 20.80 21.30 -22.27
N GLN A 676 19.93 20.29 -22.33
CA GLN A 676 19.75 19.34 -21.22
C GLN A 676 21.03 18.55 -20.91
N GLY A 677 21.82 18.19 -21.92
CA GLY A 677 23.13 17.56 -21.72
C GLY A 677 24.10 18.48 -20.97
N LEU A 678 24.12 19.78 -21.31
CA LEU A 678 24.92 20.78 -20.61
C LEU A 678 24.44 21.00 -19.16
N LEU A 679 23.12 20.99 -18.93
CA LEU A 679 22.54 21.09 -17.59
C LEU A 679 22.84 19.85 -16.72
N ASN A 680 22.92 18.67 -17.32
CA ASN A 680 23.46 17.48 -16.64
C ASN A 680 24.93 17.67 -16.26
N ALA A 681 25.75 18.24 -17.14
CA ALA A 681 27.16 18.53 -16.85
C ALA A 681 27.33 19.57 -15.72
N LEU A 682 26.36 20.49 -15.55
CA LEU A 682 26.31 21.42 -14.42
C LEU A 682 25.83 20.75 -13.10
N GLY A 683 25.39 19.49 -13.13
CA GLY A 683 24.97 18.73 -11.95
C GLY A 683 23.60 19.13 -11.39
N VAL A 684 22.73 19.71 -12.21
CA VAL A 684 21.42 20.25 -11.76
C VAL A 684 20.23 19.38 -12.15
N SER A 685 20.43 18.27 -12.87
CA SER A 685 19.37 17.30 -13.20
C SER A 685 19.22 16.21 -12.13
N THR A 686 18.08 15.53 -12.12
CA THR A 686 17.80 14.38 -11.24
C THR A 686 17.21 13.23 -12.04
N TRP A 687 17.15 12.05 -11.44
CA TRP A 687 16.56 10.87 -12.06
C TRP A 687 15.13 11.14 -12.55
N GLU A 688 14.29 11.78 -11.73
CA GLU A 688 12.89 12.06 -12.05
C GLU A 688 12.75 13.05 -13.22
N LEU A 689 13.66 14.03 -13.32
CA LEU A 689 13.71 14.95 -14.46
C LEU A 689 14.09 14.21 -15.74
N GLU A 690 15.12 13.36 -15.67
CA GLU A 690 15.56 12.55 -16.82
C GLU A 690 14.47 11.58 -17.27
N GLU A 691 13.77 10.94 -16.34
CA GLU A 691 12.65 10.05 -16.65
C GLU A 691 11.54 10.78 -17.41
N LEU A 692 11.09 11.93 -16.90
CA LEU A 692 10.10 12.76 -17.60
C LEU A 692 10.57 13.19 -18.99
N ILE A 693 11.83 13.60 -19.13
CA ILE A 693 12.43 14.03 -20.41
C ILE A 693 12.45 12.86 -21.40
N GLN A 694 12.80 11.66 -20.95
CA GLN A 694 12.78 10.45 -21.77
C GLN A 694 11.36 10.07 -22.18
N ILE A 695 10.40 10.16 -21.27
CA ILE A 695 8.98 9.94 -21.57
C ILE A 695 8.52 10.91 -22.66
N ALA A 696 8.81 12.21 -22.52
CA ALA A 696 8.43 13.22 -23.50
C ALA A 696 8.99 12.91 -24.90
N ARG A 697 10.30 12.64 -24.99
CA ARG A 697 10.97 12.35 -26.27
C ARG A 697 10.44 11.08 -26.93
N ARG A 698 10.20 10.01 -26.15
CA ARG A 698 9.62 8.75 -26.67
C ARG A 698 8.20 8.90 -27.21
N HIS A 699 7.47 9.91 -26.76
CA HIS A 699 6.05 10.12 -27.10
C HIS A 699 5.83 11.32 -28.02
N GLY A 700 6.87 11.77 -28.73
CA GLY A 700 6.74 12.72 -29.84
C GLY A 700 7.08 14.18 -29.51
N ALA A 701 7.78 14.46 -28.40
CA ALA A 701 8.38 15.77 -28.20
C ALA A 701 9.62 15.93 -29.11
N ALA A 702 9.70 17.04 -29.86
CA ALA A 702 10.88 17.40 -30.65
C ALA A 702 12.10 17.64 -29.74
N GLY A 703 11.86 18.20 -28.56
CA GLY A 703 12.86 18.28 -27.52
C GLY A 703 12.30 18.54 -26.15
N ALA A 704 13.07 18.16 -25.13
CA ALA A 704 12.68 18.29 -23.74
C ALA A 704 13.90 18.52 -22.83
N LYS A 705 13.71 19.33 -21.80
CA LYS A 705 14.73 19.68 -20.80
C LYS A 705 14.09 20.10 -19.48
N LEU A 706 14.85 20.08 -18.40
CA LEU A 706 14.41 20.68 -17.12
C LEU A 706 14.14 22.17 -17.31
N THR A 707 13.35 22.81 -16.45
CA THR A 707 13.18 24.26 -16.44
C THR A 707 13.30 24.82 -15.02
N GLY A 708 13.89 26.01 -14.88
CA GLY A 708 14.18 26.61 -13.58
C GLY A 708 15.48 26.13 -12.95
N GLY A 709 15.50 26.00 -11.62
CA GLY A 709 16.72 25.75 -10.84
C GLY A 709 17.28 24.32 -10.88
N GLY A 710 16.49 23.33 -11.29
CA GLY A 710 16.86 21.92 -11.22
C GLY A 710 16.76 21.31 -9.81
N GLY A 711 17.32 20.11 -9.62
CA GLY A 711 17.29 19.38 -8.34
C GLY A 711 15.91 18.82 -7.97
N GLY A 712 15.05 18.59 -8.96
CA GLY A 712 13.60 18.35 -8.83
C GLY A 712 12.83 19.39 -9.64
N GLY A 713 11.58 19.65 -9.27
CA GLY A 713 10.75 20.67 -9.92
C GLY A 713 10.13 20.19 -11.24
N SER A 714 10.32 20.96 -12.31
CA SER A 714 9.62 20.76 -13.59
C SER A 714 10.55 20.64 -14.79
N MET A 715 10.05 20.02 -15.84
CA MET A 715 10.63 20.00 -17.17
C MET A 715 9.64 20.58 -18.19
N ILE A 716 10.16 20.99 -19.33
CA ILE A 716 9.36 21.40 -20.49
C ILE A 716 9.69 20.53 -21.71
N ALA A 717 8.69 20.33 -22.56
CA ALA A 717 8.83 19.63 -23.83
C ALA A 717 8.11 20.39 -24.95
N VAL A 718 8.77 20.60 -26.08
CA VAL A 718 8.16 21.18 -27.29
C VAL A 718 7.53 20.06 -28.11
N CYS A 719 6.25 20.19 -28.44
CA CYS A 719 5.45 19.12 -29.06
C CYS A 719 4.77 19.60 -30.35
N PRO A 720 5.48 19.64 -31.50
CA PRO A 720 4.94 20.15 -32.77
C PRO A 720 3.67 19.44 -33.23
N ASP A 721 3.57 18.13 -32.97
CA ASP A 721 2.45 17.25 -33.36
C ASP A 721 1.34 17.14 -32.31
N GLY A 722 1.36 18.02 -31.29
CA GLY A 722 0.37 18.09 -30.23
C GLY A 722 0.83 17.54 -28.88
N THR A 723 0.30 18.11 -27.81
CA THR A 723 0.75 17.91 -26.42
C THR A 723 0.11 16.70 -25.72
N ARG A 724 -1.06 16.26 -26.19
CA ARG A 724 -1.91 15.27 -25.51
C ARG A 724 -1.21 13.94 -25.23
N ARG A 725 -0.49 13.40 -26.22
CA ARG A 725 0.19 12.09 -26.07
C ARG A 725 1.26 12.12 -25.00
N VAL A 726 1.99 13.23 -24.91
CA VAL A 726 3.07 13.42 -23.93
C VAL A 726 2.49 13.59 -22.53
N VAL A 727 1.43 14.39 -22.36
CA VAL A 727 0.72 14.54 -21.08
C VAL A 727 0.19 13.19 -20.59
N GLU A 728 -0.58 12.47 -21.42
CA GLU A 728 -1.13 11.16 -21.05
C GLU A 728 -0.05 10.11 -20.74
N ALA A 729 1.13 10.21 -21.35
CA ALA A 729 2.25 9.33 -21.05
C ALA A 729 2.89 9.64 -19.69
N MET A 730 3.06 10.93 -19.37
CA MET A 730 3.58 11.36 -18.06
C MET A 730 2.61 11.02 -16.93
N GLU A 731 1.30 11.22 -17.13
CA GLU A 731 0.27 10.85 -16.15
C GLU A 731 0.20 9.34 -15.91
N ARG A 732 0.32 8.53 -16.98
CA ARG A 732 0.42 7.06 -16.85
C ARG A 732 1.67 6.59 -16.11
N ALA A 733 2.75 7.35 -16.19
CA ALA A 733 3.97 7.11 -15.42
C ALA A 733 3.90 7.64 -13.98
N GLY A 734 2.77 8.23 -13.55
CA GLY A 734 2.55 8.70 -12.19
C GLY A 734 2.97 10.15 -11.93
N PHE A 735 3.37 10.90 -12.97
CA PHE A 735 3.73 12.31 -12.85
C PHE A 735 2.55 13.25 -13.15
N ARG A 736 2.62 14.49 -12.67
CA ARG A 736 1.66 15.54 -13.05
C ARG A 736 2.19 16.28 -14.28
N ALA A 737 1.34 16.48 -15.29
CA ALA A 737 1.72 17.24 -16.48
C ALA A 737 0.55 18.09 -16.99
N PHE A 738 0.85 19.20 -17.65
CA PHE A 738 -0.16 20.02 -18.31
C PHE A 738 0.40 20.69 -19.56
N ALA A 739 -0.48 21.03 -20.50
CA ALA A 739 -0.10 21.71 -21.72
C ALA A 739 -0.24 23.23 -21.57
N ILE A 740 0.68 23.97 -22.20
CA ILE A 740 0.64 25.42 -22.35
C ILE A 740 0.95 25.79 -23.80
N GLU A 741 0.55 27.00 -24.19
CA GLU A 741 0.95 27.62 -25.44
C GLU A 741 1.80 28.85 -25.13
N VAL A 742 2.98 28.95 -25.73
CA VAL A 742 3.91 30.07 -25.57
C VAL A 742 3.94 30.89 -26.84
N GLY A 743 3.58 32.17 -26.76
CA GLY A 743 3.64 33.09 -27.90
C GLY A 743 2.32 33.77 -28.22
#